data_AF-A0A379F015-F1
#
_entry.id   AF-A0A379F015-F1
#
_cell.length_a   1.000
_cell.length_b   1.000
_cell.length_c   1.000
_cell.angle_alpha   90.00
_cell.angle_beta   90.00
_cell.angle_gamma   90.00
#
_symmetry.space_group_name_H-M   'P 1'
#
loop_
_entity.id
_entity.type
_entity.pdbx_description
1 polymer ?
#
loop_
_entity_poly.entity_id
_entity_poly.type
_entity_poly.pdbx_seq_one_letter_code
_entity_poly.pdbx_strand_id
1 'polypeptide(L)'
;MHVVLFHKRTLVSMMVSLSLFSLNSYSKTKDNTTDLGQIQVADNLEKDQQGYAQVYEKDVANIYLGKALIERYQGVSPADLFKSAIGVYSGEARNGGALDPNIRGIQGQGRIPVTVDGTEQAITVYRGYSGASNRNYIDSNLISSIYIEKGPSLNPNIKTGIGGGVAIKTLDIRDIVPIGESFGINFKGDISNNATGYKDIYTNMIEEYRYYPKFYQQNAYIIDPALEITPKKSKIENFQDYSFRLGVGFEKEKFNLLFAYAIREKGNYFAGKRNVEEYSKVDEQLLNSVYIMDGKRHFEPYLPFIAHIYRPGNEVPNTSNRNRSFLVKGTLFPQQTHRFSINYRYTDLLFGDIMPSRLSWVRYQENLVNQWPLANITQQAGTLTYQYKPEDKKTDLLLRLWGNLTLGHTNTRGGKPREPKMVDFRASRNTRWDPSIDTGFLDTASLYQDNNRYGVDFSSLFKLSPQFSISFSGQYQLEKLDSHELELPMGFDFVTEGRAGQRHEVNLALATDWKPLPWFVMNIGGKYHYYHLTDTFLNNKRKNRVKNYEKTAPIRGYLISYRRVLTPEEYLLYRAVNKIDVDTLPDELKNYRSSAELSKKIRDFQQAVLVYPEGGALLEEIKEQVARPYLQRIQHDMEHEDFLRNNHGKMQIKNAKAIPMKREFSLWLFDENGVLLKSKNILLNGFLDMEEKVPHPVTGS
;
A
#
# COMPACT_ATOMS: atom_id res chain seq x y z
N MET A 1 24.95 -20.58 2.41
CA MET A 1 24.87 -19.30 3.14
C MET A 1 25.74 -18.30 2.37
N HIS A 2 25.15 -17.59 1.41
CA HIS A 2 25.87 -16.59 0.60
C HIS A 2 25.85 -15.25 1.32
N VAL A 3 26.99 -14.88 1.90
CA VAL A 3 27.21 -13.55 2.48
C VAL A 3 27.46 -12.58 1.34
N VAL A 4 26.44 -11.80 1.00
CA VAL A 4 26.56 -10.67 0.07
C VAL A 4 27.06 -9.47 0.88
N LEU A 5 28.33 -9.13 0.68
CA LEU A 5 28.97 -7.92 1.19
C LEU A 5 28.46 -6.71 0.40
N PHE A 6 27.60 -5.89 0.99
CA PHE A 6 27.26 -4.58 0.47
C PHE A 6 28.39 -3.58 0.76
N HIS A 7 29.26 -3.37 -0.23
CA HIS A 7 30.12 -2.20 -0.27
C HIS A 7 29.29 -0.98 -0.72
N LYS A 8 29.26 0.06 0.13
CA LYS A 8 28.77 1.39 -0.24
C LYS A 8 29.62 1.94 -1.39
N ARG A 9 29.07 1.93 -2.61
CA ARG A 9 29.51 2.81 -3.70
C ARG A 9 28.33 3.69 -4.10
N THR A 10 28.48 4.99 -3.91
CA THR A 10 27.66 6.04 -4.51
C THR A 10 27.90 6.01 -6.02
N LEU A 11 27.16 5.17 -6.73
CA LEU A 11 27.03 5.23 -8.18
C LEU A 11 25.83 6.11 -8.51
N VAL A 12 26.11 7.34 -8.95
CA VAL A 12 25.14 8.19 -9.62
C VAL A 12 24.75 7.48 -10.92
N SER A 13 23.56 6.90 -10.97
CA SER A 13 23.01 6.35 -12.20
C SER A 13 22.56 7.51 -13.08
N MET A 14 23.41 7.89 -14.02
CA MET A 14 23.09 8.85 -15.07
C MET A 14 22.41 8.08 -16.20
N MET A 15 21.08 8.03 -16.20
CA MET A 15 20.34 7.51 -17.36
C MET A 15 20.41 8.54 -18.48
N VAL A 16 21.21 8.25 -19.50
CA VAL A 16 21.17 8.94 -20.79
C VAL A 16 20.27 8.12 -21.71
N SER A 17 19.06 8.60 -21.98
CA SER A 17 18.24 8.06 -23.06
C SER A 17 18.72 8.66 -24.38
N LEU A 18 19.51 7.91 -25.16
CA LEU A 18 19.70 8.21 -26.58
C LEU A 18 18.44 7.80 -27.35
N SER A 19 17.55 8.75 -27.60
CA SER A 19 16.53 8.61 -28.64
C SER A 19 17.18 8.88 -30.00
N LEU A 20 17.17 7.85 -30.86
CA LEU A 20 17.60 7.90 -32.26
C LEU A 20 16.90 9.04 -33.02
N PHE A 21 17.69 9.83 -33.74
CA PHE A 21 17.23 10.88 -34.63
C PHE A 21 16.32 10.30 -35.72
N SER A 22 15.09 10.79 -35.82
CA SER A 22 14.29 10.73 -37.05
C SER A 22 14.29 12.12 -37.69
N LEU A 23 14.95 12.24 -38.84
CA LEU A 23 14.84 13.39 -39.73
C LEU A 23 13.45 13.35 -40.37
N ASN A 24 12.51 14.15 -39.84
CA ASN A 24 11.28 14.48 -40.56
C ASN A 24 11.52 15.76 -41.36
N SER A 25 11.64 15.60 -42.68
CA SER A 25 11.68 16.69 -43.65
C SER A 25 10.32 17.41 -43.67
N TYR A 26 10.22 18.59 -43.06
CA TYR A 26 9.08 19.47 -43.31
C TYR A 26 9.32 20.27 -44.60
N SER A 27 8.46 20.02 -45.58
CA SER A 27 8.43 20.79 -46.83
C SER A 27 7.98 22.22 -46.54
N LYS A 28 8.76 23.18 -47.02
CA LYS A 28 8.55 24.62 -46.87
C LYS A 28 7.45 25.07 -47.83
N THR A 29 6.22 25.26 -47.33
CA THR A 29 5.20 26.03 -48.06
C THR A 29 5.41 27.52 -47.83
N LYS A 30 5.52 28.26 -48.94
CA LYS A 30 5.73 29.72 -49.02
C LYS A 30 4.74 30.51 -48.17
N ASP A 31 5.29 31.49 -47.44
CA ASP A 31 4.59 32.63 -46.87
C ASP A 31 3.72 33.33 -47.93
N ASN A 32 2.40 33.32 -47.72
CA ASN A 32 1.43 34.28 -48.24
C ASN A 32 0.04 34.04 -47.59
N THR A 33 -0.02 33.93 -46.27
CA THR A 33 -1.29 34.02 -45.53
C THR A 33 -1.31 35.35 -44.81
N THR A 34 -2.14 36.26 -45.32
CA THR A 34 -2.59 37.46 -44.65
C THR A 34 -3.06 37.09 -43.24
N ASP A 35 -2.50 37.74 -42.22
CA ASP A 35 -2.98 37.67 -40.84
C ASP A 35 -4.41 38.23 -40.82
N LEU A 36 -5.39 37.32 -40.90
CA LEU A 36 -6.76 37.64 -40.52
C LEU A 36 -6.75 37.67 -38.99
N GLY A 37 -6.45 38.86 -38.44
CA GLY A 37 -6.44 39.10 -37.01
C GLY A 37 -7.63 38.44 -36.32
N GLN A 38 -7.43 37.95 -35.09
CA GLN A 38 -8.36 37.12 -34.31
C GLN A 38 -9.83 37.27 -34.75
N ILE A 39 -10.31 36.31 -35.53
CA ILE A 39 -11.73 36.13 -35.76
C ILE A 39 -12.30 35.61 -34.44
N GLN A 40 -12.86 36.51 -33.63
CA GLN A 40 -13.66 36.14 -32.46
C GLN A 40 -14.95 35.47 -32.95
N VAL A 41 -14.98 34.14 -32.87
CA VAL A 41 -16.23 33.37 -32.89
C VAL A 41 -16.50 32.94 -31.45
N ALA A 42 -17.59 33.48 -30.91
CA ALA A 42 -18.01 33.33 -29.53
C ALA A 42 -18.49 31.90 -29.23
N ASP A 43 -17.75 31.15 -28.40
CA ASP A 43 -18.32 30.12 -27.52
C ASP A 43 -17.33 29.66 -26.42
N ASN A 44 -17.87 29.07 -25.35
CA ASN A 44 -17.15 28.43 -24.22
C ASN A 44 -16.18 27.29 -24.65
N LEU A 45 -16.22 26.89 -25.93
CA LEU A 45 -15.33 25.93 -26.58
C LEU A 45 -13.86 26.37 -26.60
N GLU A 46 -13.56 27.67 -26.50
CA GLU A 46 -12.21 28.19 -26.71
C GLU A 46 -11.20 27.65 -25.66
N LYS A 47 -11.58 27.54 -24.39
CA LYS A 47 -10.73 26.99 -23.33
C LYS A 47 -10.37 25.53 -23.56
N ASP A 48 -11.38 24.70 -23.85
CA ASP A 48 -11.16 23.26 -24.08
C ASP A 48 -10.44 23.03 -25.42
N GLN A 49 -10.74 23.81 -26.47
CA GLN A 49 -10.01 23.79 -27.74
C GLN A 49 -8.53 24.14 -27.54
N GLN A 50 -8.22 25.20 -26.80
CA GLN A 50 -6.85 25.54 -26.43
C GLN A 50 -6.19 24.40 -25.65
N GLY A 51 -6.89 23.79 -24.69
CA GLY A 51 -6.40 22.65 -23.93
C GLY A 51 -6.04 21.46 -24.82
N TYR A 52 -6.88 21.11 -25.78
CA TYR A 52 -6.61 20.04 -26.75
C TYR A 52 -5.49 20.40 -27.74
N ALA A 53 -5.39 21.65 -28.18
CA ALA A 53 -4.33 22.11 -29.08
C ALA A 53 -2.95 22.07 -28.38
N GLN A 54 -2.87 22.54 -27.14
CA GLN A 54 -1.64 22.56 -26.34
C GLN A 54 -1.02 21.17 -26.12
N VAL A 55 -1.81 20.09 -26.23
CA VAL A 55 -1.27 18.72 -26.15
C VAL A 55 -0.19 18.49 -27.20
N TYR A 56 -0.40 19.01 -28.41
CA TYR A 56 0.48 18.80 -29.57
C TYR A 56 1.61 19.82 -29.68
N GLU A 57 1.57 20.89 -28.88
CA GLU A 57 2.63 21.92 -28.84
C GLU A 57 3.73 21.60 -27.83
N LYS A 58 3.47 20.67 -26.89
CA LYS A 58 4.40 20.31 -25.83
C LYS A 58 5.29 19.14 -26.25
N ASP A 59 6.53 19.16 -25.78
CA ASP A 59 7.56 18.13 -25.99
C ASP A 59 7.44 16.94 -25.01
N VAL A 60 6.35 16.88 -24.25
CA VAL A 60 6.07 15.84 -23.24
C VAL A 60 4.83 15.03 -23.61
N ALA A 61 4.84 13.73 -23.29
CA ALA A 61 3.68 12.88 -23.48
C ALA A 61 2.57 13.25 -22.47
N ASN A 62 1.53 13.92 -22.95
CA ASN A 62 0.46 14.44 -22.10
C ASN A 62 -0.94 14.17 -22.68
N ILE A 63 -1.97 14.38 -21.86
CA ILE A 63 -3.39 14.26 -22.23
C ILE A 63 -4.16 15.41 -21.57
N TYR A 64 -5.07 16.00 -22.33
CA TYR A 64 -6.10 16.90 -21.82
C TYR A 64 -7.48 16.24 -21.94
N LEU A 65 -8.29 16.30 -20.88
CA LEU A 65 -9.69 15.89 -20.87
C LEU A 65 -10.52 17.13 -20.50
N GLY A 66 -11.31 17.63 -21.45
CA GLY A 66 -12.19 18.79 -21.26
C GLY A 66 -13.53 18.43 -20.61
N LYS A 67 -14.30 19.46 -20.22
CA LYS A 67 -15.54 19.33 -19.45
C LYS A 67 -16.56 18.44 -20.17
N ALA A 68 -16.80 18.69 -21.46
CA ALA A 68 -17.79 17.95 -22.23
C ALA A 68 -17.47 16.45 -22.34
N LEU A 69 -16.19 16.10 -22.45
CA LEU A 69 -15.74 14.71 -22.48
C LEU A 69 -15.93 14.05 -21.12
N ILE A 70 -15.53 14.74 -20.05
CA ILE A 70 -15.68 14.29 -18.67
C ILE A 70 -17.16 14.06 -18.36
N GLU A 71 -18.03 15.02 -18.66
CA GLU A 71 -19.47 14.94 -18.42
C GLU A 71 -20.13 13.81 -19.21
N ARG A 72 -19.67 13.52 -20.43
CA ARG A 72 -20.13 12.38 -21.24
C ARG A 72 -19.71 11.03 -20.65
N TYR A 73 -18.53 10.95 -20.05
CA TYR A 73 -17.91 9.70 -19.60
C TYR A 73 -17.70 9.61 -18.08
N GLN A 74 -18.45 10.37 -17.27
CA GLN A 74 -18.41 10.24 -15.79
C GLN A 74 -18.62 8.78 -15.33
N GLY A 75 -19.31 7.99 -16.15
CA GLY A 75 -19.37 6.55 -16.05
C GLY A 75 -20.06 6.05 -14.79
N VAL A 76 -19.73 4.81 -14.42
CA VAL A 76 -20.31 4.06 -13.29
C VAL A 76 -19.48 4.26 -12.02
N SER A 77 -18.23 4.70 -12.13
CA SER A 77 -17.26 4.84 -11.04
C SER A 77 -16.25 5.94 -11.36
N PRO A 78 -15.65 6.63 -10.36
CA PRO A 78 -14.62 7.64 -10.60
C PRO A 78 -13.51 7.20 -11.57
N ALA A 79 -13.06 5.95 -11.51
CA ALA A 79 -12.06 5.40 -12.43
C ALA A 79 -12.40 5.55 -13.92
N ASP A 80 -13.68 5.67 -14.25
CA ASP A 80 -14.13 5.84 -15.63
C ASP A 80 -13.73 7.20 -16.22
N LEU A 81 -13.35 8.18 -15.38
CA LEU A 81 -12.78 9.46 -15.80
C LEU A 81 -11.51 9.30 -16.66
N PHE A 82 -10.78 8.19 -16.53
CA PHE A 82 -9.57 7.92 -17.31
C PHE A 82 -9.79 6.98 -18.50
N LYS A 83 -11.02 6.53 -18.79
CA LYS A 83 -11.28 5.55 -19.87
C LYS A 83 -10.82 6.00 -21.26
N SER A 84 -10.90 7.30 -21.55
CA SER A 84 -10.43 7.88 -22.81
C SER A 84 -8.94 8.24 -22.80
N ALA A 85 -8.28 8.14 -21.65
CA ALA A 85 -6.89 8.53 -21.50
C ALA A 85 -5.93 7.36 -21.81
N ILE A 86 -5.36 7.37 -23.01
CA ILE A 86 -4.48 6.29 -23.49
C ILE A 86 -3.28 6.06 -22.56
N GLY A 87 -3.07 4.82 -22.12
CA GLY A 87 -1.96 4.45 -21.24
C GLY A 87 -2.12 4.95 -19.80
N VAL A 88 -3.33 5.37 -19.43
CA VAL A 88 -3.73 5.75 -18.08
C VAL A 88 -4.87 4.83 -17.63
N TYR A 89 -4.75 4.29 -16.43
CA TYR A 89 -5.69 3.36 -15.83
C TYR A 89 -5.97 3.80 -14.38
N SER A 90 -6.86 3.09 -13.68
CA SER A 90 -7.05 3.23 -12.23
C SER A 90 -6.84 1.88 -11.55
N GLY A 91 -6.03 1.85 -10.49
CA GLY A 91 -5.82 0.69 -9.63
C GLY A 91 -7.05 0.29 -8.81
N GLU A 92 -7.99 1.22 -8.61
CA GLU A 92 -9.29 0.98 -7.97
C GLU A 92 -10.39 1.38 -8.96
N ALA A 93 -11.06 0.39 -9.56
CA ALA A 93 -12.02 0.66 -10.62
C ALA A 93 -13.47 0.71 -10.16
N ARG A 94 -13.85 -0.08 -9.14
CA ARG A 94 -15.27 -0.36 -8.81
C ARG A 94 -15.58 -0.40 -7.31
N ASN A 95 -14.59 -0.19 -6.45
CA ASN A 95 -14.69 -0.28 -5.00
C ASN A 95 -14.01 0.95 -4.37
N GLY A 96 -14.50 1.39 -3.21
CA GLY A 96 -13.81 2.43 -2.42
C GLY A 96 -14.00 3.88 -2.86
N GLY A 97 -14.81 4.15 -3.89
CA GLY A 97 -15.23 5.51 -4.28
C GLY A 97 -14.12 6.47 -4.71
N ALA A 98 -12.93 5.96 -5.07
CA ALA A 98 -11.73 6.76 -5.26
C ALA A 98 -11.10 6.60 -6.66
N LEU A 99 -10.17 7.51 -6.98
CA LEU A 99 -9.23 7.43 -8.08
C LEU A 99 -7.87 6.97 -7.59
N ASP A 100 -7.26 5.98 -8.23
CA ASP A 100 -5.88 5.56 -7.99
C ASP A 100 -5.13 5.48 -9.33
N PRO A 101 -4.64 6.62 -9.87
CA PRO A 101 -4.10 6.64 -11.22
C PRO A 101 -2.90 5.71 -11.39
N ASN A 102 -2.93 4.95 -12.48
CA ASN A 102 -1.83 4.16 -12.97
C ASN A 102 -1.44 4.67 -14.36
N ILE A 103 -0.21 5.14 -14.54
CA ILE A 103 0.30 5.61 -15.82
C ILE A 103 1.37 4.62 -16.28
N ARG A 104 1.11 3.93 -17.40
CA ARG A 104 2.04 2.97 -18.02
C ARG A 104 2.57 1.90 -17.05
N GLY A 105 1.73 1.42 -16.13
CA GLY A 105 2.08 0.39 -15.14
C GLY A 105 2.64 0.93 -13.83
N ILE A 106 2.96 2.23 -13.74
CA ILE A 106 3.42 2.87 -12.51
C ILE A 106 2.20 3.37 -11.73
N GLN A 107 2.15 3.12 -10.43
CA GLN A 107 1.11 3.61 -9.52
C GLN A 107 1.66 3.74 -8.09
N GLY A 108 0.93 4.43 -7.23
CA GLY A 108 1.22 4.55 -5.80
C GLY A 108 1.71 5.93 -5.36
N GLN A 109 1.91 6.06 -4.05
CA GLN A 109 2.19 7.32 -3.36
C GLN A 109 3.39 8.07 -3.94
N GLY A 110 3.20 9.34 -4.27
CA GLY A 110 4.24 10.23 -4.79
C GLY A 110 4.79 9.83 -6.18
N ARG A 111 4.46 8.65 -6.71
CA ARG A 111 4.85 8.23 -8.05
C ARG A 111 3.98 8.90 -9.11
N ILE A 112 2.69 9.02 -8.84
CA ILE A 112 1.72 9.79 -9.62
C ILE A 112 0.88 10.63 -8.64
N PRO A 113 1.38 11.82 -8.24
CA PRO A 113 0.59 12.73 -7.43
C PRO A 113 -0.65 13.20 -8.20
N VAL A 114 -1.76 13.30 -7.47
CA VAL A 114 -3.01 13.90 -7.96
C VAL A 114 -3.22 15.22 -7.26
N THR A 115 -3.39 16.28 -8.04
CA THR A 115 -3.71 17.61 -7.51
C THR A 115 -5.09 18.03 -7.95
N VAL A 116 -5.84 18.65 -7.05
CA VAL A 116 -7.12 19.30 -7.37
C VAL A 116 -6.97 20.79 -7.08
N ASP A 117 -7.01 21.61 -8.12
CA ASP A 117 -6.71 23.04 -8.07
C ASP A 117 -5.34 23.37 -7.43
N GLY A 118 -4.39 22.43 -7.49
CA GLY A 118 -3.07 22.55 -6.88
C GLY A 118 -2.94 21.89 -5.50
N THR A 119 -4.04 21.59 -4.82
CA THR A 119 -4.00 20.85 -3.54
C THR A 119 -3.70 19.38 -3.79
N GLU A 120 -2.66 18.82 -3.17
CA GLU A 120 -2.37 17.39 -3.31
C GLU A 120 -3.41 16.54 -2.56
N GLN A 121 -3.85 15.49 -3.24
CA GLN A 121 -4.70 14.43 -2.73
C GLN A 121 -3.91 13.14 -2.62
N ALA A 122 -4.14 12.41 -1.52
CA ALA A 122 -3.75 11.01 -1.39
C ALA A 122 -4.16 10.49 -0.01
N ILE A 123 -4.85 9.35 0.01
CA ILE A 123 -4.98 8.49 1.18
C ILE A 123 -4.41 7.13 0.82
N THR A 124 -3.41 6.72 1.59
CA THR A 124 -2.86 5.38 1.45
C THR A 124 -3.77 4.38 2.12
N VAL A 125 -4.20 3.37 1.37
CA VAL A 125 -5.05 2.31 1.89
C VAL A 125 -4.33 0.97 1.78
N TYR A 126 -4.30 0.22 2.88
CA TYR A 126 -3.80 -1.16 2.89
C TYR A 126 -4.81 -2.07 2.18
N ARG A 127 -4.31 -2.99 1.36
CA ARG A 127 -5.14 -3.87 0.50
C ARG A 127 -4.83 -5.35 0.69
N GLY A 128 -4.23 -5.74 1.82
CA GLY A 128 -3.84 -7.13 2.05
C GLY A 128 -2.68 -7.54 1.14
N TYR A 129 -2.71 -8.77 0.66
CA TYR A 129 -1.76 -9.29 -0.34
C TYR A 129 -1.75 -8.48 -1.65
N SER A 130 -2.84 -7.77 -1.97
CA SER A 130 -2.89 -6.85 -3.12
C SER A 130 -2.06 -5.57 -2.92
N GLY A 131 -1.34 -5.44 -1.80
CA GLY A 131 -0.39 -4.36 -1.52
C GLY A 131 -1.08 -3.14 -0.92
N ALA A 132 -0.88 -1.98 -1.57
CA ALA A 132 -1.46 -0.71 -1.14
C ALA A 132 -2.00 0.07 -2.33
N SER A 133 -3.08 0.81 -2.10
CA SER A 133 -3.68 1.73 -3.07
C SER A 133 -3.51 3.18 -2.60
N ASN A 134 -3.35 4.11 -3.54
CA ASN A 134 -3.29 5.54 -3.25
C ASN A 134 -4.59 6.22 -3.71
N ARG A 135 -5.58 6.27 -2.81
CA ARG A 135 -6.93 6.74 -3.10
C ARG A 135 -7.02 8.27 -3.11
N ASN A 136 -7.66 8.82 -4.15
CA ASN A 136 -7.92 10.25 -4.32
C ASN A 136 -9.41 10.47 -4.52
N TYR A 137 -10.00 11.40 -3.78
CA TYR A 137 -11.44 11.64 -3.77
C TYR A 137 -11.76 13.00 -4.42
N ILE A 138 -12.70 12.98 -5.36
CA ILE A 138 -13.23 14.18 -6.01
C ILE A 138 -14.60 13.87 -6.60
N ASP A 139 -15.54 14.80 -6.48
CA ASP A 139 -16.80 14.73 -7.22
C ASP A 139 -16.56 15.05 -8.70
N SER A 140 -16.87 14.10 -9.58
CA SER A 140 -16.76 14.27 -11.03
C SER A 140 -17.62 15.41 -11.57
N ASN A 141 -18.71 15.79 -10.90
CA ASN A 141 -19.56 16.91 -11.32
C ASN A 141 -18.94 18.28 -11.05
N LEU A 142 -17.96 18.35 -10.14
CA LEU A 142 -17.23 19.58 -9.88
C LEU A 142 -15.98 19.73 -10.77
N ILE A 143 -15.69 18.76 -11.63
CA ILE A 143 -14.51 18.80 -12.51
C ILE A 143 -14.81 19.62 -13.76
N SER A 144 -13.90 20.54 -14.06
CA SER A 144 -13.84 21.31 -15.29
C SER A 144 -12.95 20.63 -16.31
N SER A 145 -11.74 20.24 -15.91
CA SER A 145 -10.78 19.58 -16.78
C SER A 145 -9.80 18.71 -16.00
N ILE A 146 -9.20 17.76 -16.71
CA ILE A 146 -8.12 16.92 -16.20
C ILE A 146 -6.95 17.03 -17.17
N TYR A 147 -5.79 17.42 -16.64
CA TYR A 147 -4.53 17.39 -17.35
C TYR A 147 -3.66 16.26 -16.79
N ILE A 148 -3.12 15.42 -17.67
CA ILE A 148 -2.29 14.28 -17.31
C ILE A 148 -0.97 14.41 -18.03
N GLU A 149 0.12 14.38 -17.28
CA GLU A 149 1.46 14.34 -17.84
C GLU A 149 2.11 13.00 -17.50
N LYS A 150 2.66 12.32 -18.51
CA LYS A 150 3.15 10.94 -18.37
C LYS A 150 4.68 10.94 -18.24
N GLY A 151 5.16 10.33 -17.17
CA GLY A 151 6.58 10.32 -16.84
C GLY A 151 7.04 11.60 -16.13
N PRO A 152 8.32 11.64 -15.70
CA PRO A 152 8.86 12.77 -14.96
C PRO A 152 8.81 14.06 -15.79
N SER A 153 8.54 15.18 -15.12
CA SER A 153 8.46 16.49 -15.77
C SER A 153 8.99 17.61 -14.89
N LEU A 154 9.46 18.67 -15.55
CA LEU A 154 9.87 19.93 -14.94
C LEU A 154 8.80 21.04 -15.08
N ASN A 155 7.62 20.71 -15.60
CA ASN A 155 6.53 21.66 -15.76
C ASN A 155 6.11 22.24 -14.40
N PRO A 156 6.22 23.57 -14.19
CA PRO A 156 5.98 24.19 -12.89
C PRO A 156 4.51 24.15 -12.46
N ASN A 157 3.58 23.94 -13.40
CA ASN A 157 2.15 24.01 -13.17
C ASN A 157 1.52 22.67 -12.76
N ILE A 158 2.27 21.58 -12.85
CA ILE A 158 1.82 20.24 -12.49
C ILE A 158 2.84 19.56 -11.59
N LYS A 159 2.36 19.05 -10.45
CA LYS A 159 3.19 18.20 -9.60
C LYS A 159 3.34 16.84 -10.26
N THR A 160 4.56 16.37 -10.43
CA THR A 160 4.89 15.09 -11.06
C THR A 160 5.83 14.26 -10.20
N GLY A 161 5.63 12.95 -10.24
CA GLY A 161 6.55 11.93 -9.74
C GLY A 161 7.18 11.14 -10.89
N ILE A 162 7.75 9.98 -10.56
CA ILE A 162 8.41 9.12 -11.55
C ILE A 162 7.48 8.60 -12.65
N GLY A 163 6.19 8.40 -12.35
CA GLY A 163 5.19 7.91 -13.30
C GLY A 163 4.48 9.02 -14.06
N GLY A 164 4.62 10.28 -13.65
CA GLY A 164 3.82 11.39 -14.15
C GLY A 164 3.06 12.12 -13.05
N GLY A 165 2.01 12.82 -13.45
CA GLY A 165 1.12 13.54 -12.55
C GLY A 165 -0.26 13.74 -13.16
N VAL A 166 -1.26 13.92 -12.29
CA VAL A 166 -2.63 14.25 -12.68
C VAL A 166 -3.01 15.58 -12.02
N ALA A 167 -3.37 16.58 -12.82
CA ALA A 167 -3.86 17.87 -12.36
C ALA A 167 -5.33 18.01 -12.75
N ILE A 168 -6.21 17.96 -11.76
CA ILE A 168 -7.63 18.18 -11.90
C ILE A 168 -7.91 19.65 -11.60
N LYS A 169 -8.69 20.30 -12.46
CA LYS A 169 -9.24 21.64 -12.21
C LYS A 169 -10.73 21.53 -11.97
N THR A 170 -11.19 22.13 -10.88
CA THR A 170 -12.64 22.22 -10.63
C THR A 170 -13.27 23.36 -11.45
N LEU A 171 -14.60 23.40 -11.52
CA LEU A 171 -15.38 24.42 -12.24
C LEU A 171 -14.84 25.83 -11.98
N ASP A 172 -14.68 26.60 -13.05
CA ASP A 172 -14.26 28.01 -13.03
C ASP A 172 -15.37 28.90 -13.60
N ILE A 173 -15.24 30.21 -13.48
CA ILE A 173 -16.26 31.19 -13.87
C ILE A 173 -16.72 30.99 -15.33
N ARG A 174 -15.79 30.64 -16.22
CA ARG A 174 -16.05 30.39 -17.65
C ARG A 174 -16.86 29.13 -17.93
N ASP A 175 -16.94 28.21 -16.97
CA ASP A 175 -17.78 27.01 -17.12
C ASP A 175 -19.25 27.29 -16.78
N ILE A 176 -19.57 28.48 -16.26
CA ILE A 176 -20.88 28.90 -15.75
C ILE A 176 -21.39 30.18 -16.44
N VAL A 177 -20.54 31.20 -16.58
CA VAL A 177 -20.87 32.51 -17.16
C VAL A 177 -20.28 32.59 -18.58
N PRO A 178 -21.13 32.67 -19.62
CA PRO A 178 -20.68 32.87 -21.00
C PRO A 178 -19.88 34.16 -21.16
N ILE A 179 -19.00 34.20 -22.16
CA ILE A 179 -18.23 35.40 -22.49
C ILE A 179 -19.17 36.55 -22.86
N GLY A 180 -18.93 37.73 -22.31
CA GLY A 180 -19.75 38.93 -22.51
C GLY A 180 -20.89 39.10 -21.50
N GLU A 181 -21.20 38.06 -20.74
CA GLU A 181 -22.22 38.10 -19.69
C GLU A 181 -21.60 38.36 -18.31
N SER A 182 -22.37 38.95 -17.40
CA SER A 182 -21.92 39.22 -16.02
C SER A 182 -22.50 38.27 -14.98
N PHE A 183 -23.41 37.39 -15.41
CA PHE A 183 -24.09 36.42 -14.56
C PHE A 183 -24.42 35.16 -15.37
N GLY A 184 -24.40 34.00 -14.71
CA GLY A 184 -24.74 32.74 -15.34
C GLY A 184 -25.21 31.69 -14.32
N ILE A 185 -26.10 30.82 -14.77
CA ILE A 185 -26.54 29.64 -14.03
C ILE A 185 -26.30 28.42 -14.91
N ASN A 186 -25.69 27.38 -14.34
CA ASN A 186 -25.52 26.09 -15.00
C ASN A 186 -26.20 24.99 -14.18
N PHE A 187 -27.14 24.30 -14.80
CA PHE A 187 -27.78 23.12 -14.23
C PHE A 187 -27.40 21.88 -15.06
N LYS A 188 -27.09 20.77 -14.38
CA LYS A 188 -26.86 19.46 -14.99
C LYS A 188 -27.61 18.40 -14.18
N GLY A 189 -28.27 17.48 -14.89
CA GLY A 189 -28.95 16.33 -14.31
C GLY A 189 -28.68 15.08 -15.13
N ASP A 190 -28.39 13.97 -14.46
CA ASP A 190 -28.23 12.65 -15.08
C ASP A 190 -29.08 11.63 -14.32
N ILE A 191 -29.68 10.70 -15.05
CA ILE A 191 -30.43 9.58 -14.49
C ILE A 191 -30.05 8.33 -15.28
N SER A 192 -29.78 7.22 -14.59
CA SER A 192 -29.46 5.92 -15.19
C SER A 192 -30.22 4.80 -14.50
N ASN A 193 -30.50 3.73 -15.25
CA ASN A 193 -31.26 2.57 -14.78
C ASN A 193 -30.39 1.35 -14.39
N ASN A 194 -29.06 1.50 -14.36
CA ASN A 194 -28.14 0.40 -14.12
C ASN A 194 -27.64 0.33 -12.66
N ALA A 195 -28.49 0.63 -11.69
CA ALA A 195 -28.15 0.54 -10.27
C ALA A 195 -29.33 0.04 -9.42
N THR A 196 -29.01 -0.62 -8.31
CA THR A 196 -29.99 -0.91 -7.24
C THR A 196 -30.20 0.32 -6.36
N GLY A 197 -31.22 0.29 -5.50
CA GLY A 197 -31.33 1.25 -4.40
C GLY A 197 -30.22 1.02 -3.36
N TYR A 198 -29.91 2.07 -2.60
CA TYR A 198 -28.89 2.02 -1.56
C TYR A 198 -29.18 0.90 -0.54
N LYS A 199 -28.16 0.11 -0.20
CA LYS A 199 -28.27 -0.95 0.80
C LYS A 199 -27.21 -0.74 1.86
N ASP A 200 -27.64 -0.25 3.01
CA ASP A 200 -26.82 -0.20 4.20
C ASP A 200 -26.95 -1.51 4.99
N ILE A 201 -25.85 -1.94 5.61
CA ILE A 201 -25.80 -3.13 6.44
C ILE A 201 -25.51 -2.67 7.86
N TYR A 202 -26.51 -2.76 8.71
CA TYR A 202 -26.36 -2.46 10.11
C TYR A 202 -25.86 -3.70 10.86
N THR A 203 -24.72 -3.57 11.53
CA THR A 203 -24.16 -4.57 12.43
C THR A 203 -24.08 -3.99 13.84
N ASN A 204 -24.73 -4.62 14.82
CA ASN A 204 -24.51 -4.29 16.22
C ASN A 204 -23.42 -5.21 16.82
N MET A 205 -22.69 -4.69 17.81
CA MET A 205 -21.56 -5.37 18.47
C MET A 205 -21.95 -6.10 19.76
N ILE A 206 -23.23 -6.14 20.11
CA ILE A 206 -23.72 -6.63 21.40
C ILE A 206 -24.04 -8.13 21.35
N GLU A 207 -24.21 -8.69 20.15
CA GLU A 207 -24.59 -10.09 19.94
C GLU A 207 -23.36 -11.01 20.00
N GLU A 208 -23.45 -12.16 20.69
CA GLU A 208 -22.49 -13.25 20.53
C GLU A 208 -23.06 -14.33 19.60
N TYR A 209 -22.21 -14.93 18.76
CA TYR A 209 -22.68 -15.88 17.76
C TYR A 209 -23.33 -17.14 18.37
N ARG A 210 -22.94 -17.53 19.60
CA ARG A 210 -23.49 -18.69 20.31
C ARG A 210 -25.00 -18.56 20.54
N TYR A 211 -25.47 -17.38 20.93
CA TYR A 211 -26.88 -17.16 21.28
C TYR A 211 -27.78 -16.89 20.07
N TYR A 212 -27.22 -16.87 18.85
CA TYR A 212 -27.97 -16.61 17.64
C TYR A 212 -27.87 -17.78 16.66
N PRO A 213 -28.95 -18.57 16.49
CA PRO A 213 -28.96 -19.75 15.60
C PRO A 213 -28.80 -19.41 14.11
N LYS A 214 -28.81 -18.11 13.76
CA LYS A 214 -28.55 -17.64 12.40
C LYS A 214 -27.06 -17.63 12.06
N PHE A 215 -26.16 -17.44 13.03
CA PHE A 215 -24.73 -17.59 12.74
C PHE A 215 -24.43 -19.07 12.51
N TYR A 216 -23.77 -19.37 11.40
CA TYR A 216 -23.37 -20.73 11.08
C TYR A 216 -21.89 -20.89 11.44
N GLN A 217 -21.59 -21.83 12.34
CA GLN A 217 -20.22 -22.18 12.69
C GLN A 217 -19.79 -23.43 11.93
N GLN A 218 -18.70 -23.34 11.19
CA GLN A 218 -18.05 -24.47 10.53
C GLN A 218 -16.58 -24.53 10.95
N ASN A 219 -16.26 -25.44 11.88
CA ASN A 219 -14.96 -25.51 12.54
C ASN A 219 -14.56 -24.15 13.18
N ALA A 220 -13.51 -23.51 12.64
CA ALA A 220 -12.98 -22.22 13.07
C ALA A 220 -13.70 -21.02 12.45
N TYR A 221 -14.63 -21.22 11.50
CA TYR A 221 -15.24 -20.13 10.74
C TYR A 221 -16.64 -19.82 11.24
N ILE A 222 -16.86 -18.54 11.56
CA ILE A 222 -18.19 -17.98 11.82
C ILE A 222 -18.65 -17.24 10.58
N ILE A 223 -19.80 -17.69 10.05
CA ILE A 223 -20.49 -17.07 8.93
C ILE A 223 -21.52 -16.10 9.51
N ASP A 224 -21.45 -14.85 9.08
CA ASP A 224 -22.40 -13.81 9.44
C ASP A 224 -23.43 -13.61 8.32
N PRO A 225 -24.69 -14.08 8.48
CA PRO A 225 -25.71 -13.92 7.45
C PRO A 225 -26.11 -12.47 7.20
N ALA A 226 -25.83 -11.54 8.12
CA ALA A 226 -26.13 -10.12 7.88
C ALA A 226 -25.23 -9.50 6.82
N LEU A 227 -24.03 -10.06 6.63
CA LEU A 227 -23.09 -9.66 5.57
C LEU A 227 -23.40 -10.34 4.25
N GLU A 228 -24.21 -11.40 4.24
CA GLU A 228 -24.56 -12.15 3.04
C GLU A 228 -25.81 -11.58 2.39
N ILE A 229 -25.68 -11.24 1.11
CA ILE A 229 -26.77 -10.67 0.35
C ILE A 229 -27.06 -11.52 -0.88
N THR A 230 -28.34 -11.64 -1.21
CA THR A 230 -28.78 -12.17 -2.51
C THR A 230 -28.77 -11.03 -3.53
N PRO A 231 -27.92 -11.07 -4.58
CA PRO A 231 -27.91 -10.05 -5.61
C PRO A 231 -29.25 -9.89 -6.32
N LYS A 232 -29.71 -8.64 -6.45
CA LYS A 232 -30.88 -8.32 -7.27
C LYS A 232 -30.57 -8.53 -8.75
N LYS A 233 -31.57 -8.94 -9.53
CA LYS A 233 -31.49 -8.93 -11.00
C LYS A 233 -31.82 -7.55 -11.56
N SER A 234 -31.10 -7.16 -12.61
CA SER A 234 -31.35 -5.93 -13.36
C SER A 234 -32.78 -5.87 -13.90
N LYS A 235 -33.45 -4.75 -13.69
CA LYS A 235 -34.75 -4.38 -14.25
C LYS A 235 -34.65 -3.03 -14.95
N ILE A 236 -35.41 -2.82 -16.03
CA ILE A 236 -35.35 -1.59 -16.85
C ILE A 236 -35.74 -0.34 -16.05
N GLU A 237 -36.61 -0.49 -15.04
CA GLU A 237 -37.18 0.60 -14.25
C GLU A 237 -36.32 1.05 -13.05
N ASN A 238 -35.11 0.49 -12.88
CA ASN A 238 -34.28 0.74 -11.70
C ASN A 238 -33.49 2.07 -11.78
N PHE A 239 -34.17 3.22 -11.71
CA PHE A 239 -33.56 4.57 -11.80
C PHE A 239 -32.88 5.07 -10.50
N GLN A 240 -32.08 4.20 -9.88
CA GLN A 240 -31.41 4.45 -8.58
C GLN A 240 -29.97 4.94 -8.74
N ASP A 241 -29.65 5.54 -9.88
CA ASP A 241 -28.41 6.26 -10.17
C ASP A 241 -28.81 7.62 -10.73
N TYR A 242 -28.62 8.66 -9.93
CA TYR A 242 -28.93 10.02 -10.34
C TYR A 242 -27.90 11.02 -9.82
N SER A 243 -27.72 12.09 -10.56
CA SER A 243 -26.73 13.12 -10.31
C SER A 243 -27.32 14.47 -10.66
N PHE A 244 -27.10 15.46 -9.81
CA PHE A 244 -27.51 16.85 -10.06
C PHE A 244 -26.40 17.80 -9.69
N ARG A 245 -26.24 18.86 -10.49
CA ARG A 245 -25.36 19.99 -10.20
C ARG A 245 -26.08 21.29 -10.49
N LEU A 246 -25.93 22.24 -9.57
CA LEU A 246 -26.27 23.64 -9.76
C LEU A 246 -25.02 24.48 -9.57
N GLY A 247 -24.66 25.28 -10.56
CA GLY A 247 -23.60 26.28 -10.50
C GLY A 247 -24.16 27.68 -10.76
N VAL A 248 -23.68 28.66 -10.02
CA VAL A 248 -24.05 30.08 -10.16
C VAL A 248 -22.76 30.88 -10.19
N GLY A 249 -22.65 31.79 -11.16
CA GLY A 249 -21.46 32.60 -11.37
C GLY A 249 -21.81 34.07 -11.53
N PHE A 250 -20.94 34.93 -11.00
CA PHE A 250 -20.97 36.38 -11.17
C PHE A 250 -19.60 36.82 -11.67
N GLU A 251 -19.58 37.53 -12.79
CA GLU A 251 -18.36 38.08 -13.36
C GLU A 251 -18.49 39.60 -13.46
N LYS A 252 -17.55 40.31 -12.85
CA LYS A 252 -17.44 41.76 -12.90
C LYS A 252 -15.97 42.13 -13.12
N GLU A 253 -15.72 43.32 -13.62
CA GLU A 253 -14.37 43.78 -13.96
C GLU A 253 -13.34 43.62 -12.82
N LYS A 254 -13.77 43.86 -11.58
CA LYS A 254 -12.89 43.79 -10.40
C LYS A 254 -12.96 42.47 -9.64
N PHE A 255 -13.97 41.64 -9.87
CA PHE A 255 -14.13 40.40 -9.12
C PHE A 255 -15.02 39.37 -9.82
N ASN A 256 -14.71 38.10 -9.56
CA ASN A 256 -15.53 36.96 -9.97
C ASN A 256 -15.92 36.14 -8.74
N LEU A 257 -17.15 35.65 -8.71
CA LEU A 257 -17.65 34.71 -7.71
C LEU A 257 -18.29 33.51 -8.40
N LEU A 258 -18.01 32.31 -7.90
CA LEU A 258 -18.63 31.07 -8.34
C LEU A 258 -19.03 30.25 -7.12
N PHE A 259 -20.26 29.75 -7.17
CA PHE A 259 -20.80 28.78 -6.23
C PHE A 259 -21.28 27.58 -7.03
N ALA A 260 -20.92 26.37 -6.61
CA ALA A 260 -21.49 25.15 -7.17
C ALA A 260 -21.83 24.15 -6.09
N TYR A 261 -22.96 23.48 -6.24
CA TYR A 261 -23.40 22.37 -5.41
C TYR A 261 -23.66 21.17 -6.31
N ALA A 262 -23.15 20.01 -5.92
CA ALA A 262 -23.30 18.76 -6.64
C ALA A 262 -23.74 17.65 -5.68
N ILE A 263 -24.68 16.84 -6.16
CA ILE A 263 -25.11 15.61 -5.49
C ILE A 263 -25.07 14.46 -6.50
N ARG A 264 -24.72 13.29 -6.00
CA ARG A 264 -24.88 12.03 -6.73
C ARG A 264 -25.30 10.97 -5.74
N GLU A 265 -26.31 10.18 -6.11
CA GLU A 265 -26.67 8.97 -5.40
C GLU A 265 -26.74 7.80 -6.38
N LYS A 266 -26.05 6.72 -6.04
CA LYS A 266 -25.95 5.52 -6.86
C LYS A 266 -25.85 4.29 -5.97
N GLY A 267 -26.74 3.31 -6.14
CA GLY A 267 -26.56 2.01 -5.51
C GLY A 267 -25.60 1.08 -6.27
N ASN A 268 -25.70 -0.22 -6.00
CA ASN A 268 -24.80 -1.19 -6.62
C ASN A 268 -25.15 -1.37 -8.11
N TYR A 269 -24.14 -1.44 -8.98
CA TYR A 269 -24.39 -1.64 -10.42
C TYR A 269 -24.70 -3.10 -10.76
N PHE A 270 -25.29 -3.34 -11.94
CA PHE A 270 -25.50 -4.70 -12.45
C PHE A 270 -24.39 -5.15 -13.41
N ALA A 271 -23.99 -6.42 -13.32
CA ALA A 271 -22.99 -7.04 -14.18
C ALA A 271 -23.46 -7.15 -15.64
N GLY A 272 -22.48 -7.19 -16.56
CA GLY A 272 -22.73 -7.37 -18.00
C GLY A 272 -23.37 -8.72 -18.34
N LYS A 273 -24.02 -8.79 -19.51
CA LYS A 273 -24.74 -10.00 -19.98
C LYS A 273 -24.15 -10.66 -21.23
N ARG A 274 -23.11 -10.07 -21.83
CA ARG A 274 -22.53 -10.52 -23.11
C ARG A 274 -21.19 -11.21 -22.88
N ASN A 275 -20.86 -12.17 -23.75
CA ASN A 275 -19.62 -12.97 -23.71
C ASN A 275 -19.36 -13.65 -22.36
N VAL A 276 -20.45 -14.04 -21.68
CA VAL A 276 -20.41 -14.62 -20.33
C VAL A 276 -19.62 -15.92 -20.29
N GLU A 277 -19.68 -16.72 -21.35
CA GLU A 277 -19.04 -18.03 -21.42
C GLU A 277 -17.54 -17.95 -21.11
N GLU A 278 -16.84 -16.92 -21.60
CA GLU A 278 -15.41 -16.66 -21.31
C GLU A 278 -15.12 -16.38 -19.82
N TYR A 279 -16.12 -15.93 -19.07
CA TYR A 279 -16.05 -15.62 -17.63
C TYR A 279 -16.75 -16.66 -16.75
N SER A 280 -17.20 -17.75 -17.36
CA SER A 280 -17.82 -18.91 -16.71
C SER A 280 -17.05 -20.21 -16.96
N LYS A 281 -15.93 -20.18 -17.71
CA LYS A 281 -15.09 -21.36 -17.92
C LYS A 281 -14.53 -21.84 -16.59
N VAL A 282 -14.47 -23.14 -16.40
CA VAL A 282 -13.97 -23.72 -15.15
C VAL A 282 -13.04 -24.87 -15.45
N ASP A 283 -11.91 -24.89 -14.75
CA ASP A 283 -11.09 -26.10 -14.58
C ASP A 283 -11.76 -26.96 -13.50
N GLU A 284 -11.99 -28.26 -13.74
CA GLU A 284 -12.55 -29.19 -12.75
C GLU A 284 -11.78 -29.17 -11.42
N GLN A 285 -10.46 -28.93 -11.46
CA GLN A 285 -9.64 -28.77 -10.26
C GLN A 285 -9.96 -27.49 -9.49
N LEU A 286 -10.29 -26.40 -10.20
CA LEU A 286 -10.71 -25.14 -9.59
C LEU A 286 -12.07 -25.33 -8.91
N LEU A 287 -13.06 -25.91 -9.60
CA LEU A 287 -14.37 -26.28 -9.02
C LEU A 287 -14.19 -27.06 -7.71
N ASN A 288 -13.45 -28.17 -7.75
CA ASN A 288 -13.16 -29.01 -6.58
C ASN A 288 -12.45 -28.28 -5.43
N SER A 289 -11.70 -27.22 -5.71
CA SER A 289 -11.07 -26.36 -4.69
C SER A 289 -12.03 -25.35 -4.05
N VAL A 290 -13.07 -24.90 -4.77
CA VAL A 290 -14.11 -23.98 -4.25
C VAL A 290 -15.13 -24.71 -3.38
N TYR A 291 -15.34 -26.02 -3.59
CA TYR A 291 -16.29 -26.84 -2.83
C TYR A 291 -15.89 -27.10 -1.37
N ILE A 292 -14.63 -26.85 -0.99
CA ILE A 292 -14.16 -27.26 0.32
C ILE A 292 -14.49 -26.19 1.38
N MET A 293 -15.69 -26.34 1.95
CA MET A 293 -16.20 -25.58 3.09
C MET A 293 -15.38 -25.75 4.40
N ASP A 294 -14.22 -26.40 4.37
CA ASP A 294 -13.46 -26.75 5.57
C ASP A 294 -12.34 -25.75 5.93
N GLY A 295 -12.18 -24.69 5.14
CA GLY A 295 -11.17 -23.66 5.37
C GLY A 295 -9.74 -24.09 5.11
N LYS A 296 -9.50 -25.25 4.48
CA LYS A 296 -8.15 -25.72 4.12
C LYS A 296 -7.57 -25.05 2.87
N ARG A 297 -8.38 -24.30 2.10
CA ARG A 297 -7.92 -23.55 0.92
C ARG A 297 -8.54 -22.15 0.87
N HIS A 298 -7.70 -21.14 0.68
CA HIS A 298 -8.15 -19.78 0.42
C HIS A 298 -8.62 -19.69 -1.03
N PHE A 299 -9.89 -19.35 -1.24
CA PHE A 299 -10.42 -19.09 -2.58
C PHE A 299 -10.02 -17.69 -3.03
N GLU A 300 -9.41 -17.57 -4.20
CA GLU A 300 -9.17 -16.27 -4.83
C GLU A 300 -9.98 -16.25 -6.13
N PRO A 301 -10.87 -15.25 -6.33
CA PRO A 301 -11.75 -15.20 -7.49
C PRO A 301 -10.96 -14.85 -8.76
N TYR A 302 -10.29 -15.85 -9.33
CA TYR A 302 -9.58 -15.71 -10.60
C TYR A 302 -10.52 -15.83 -11.80
N LEU A 303 -10.17 -15.11 -12.88
CA LEU A 303 -10.71 -15.41 -14.20
C LEU A 303 -10.26 -16.83 -14.60
N PRO A 304 -11.13 -17.66 -15.17
CA PRO A 304 -12.43 -17.34 -15.76
C PRO A 304 -13.66 -17.77 -14.92
N PHE A 305 -13.62 -17.77 -13.57
CA PHE A 305 -14.75 -18.24 -12.73
C PHE A 305 -15.73 -17.12 -12.28
N ILE A 306 -15.37 -15.85 -12.49
CA ILE A 306 -16.02 -14.71 -11.83
C ILE A 306 -17.53 -14.59 -12.08
N ALA A 307 -18.04 -15.04 -13.24
CA ALA A 307 -19.46 -14.96 -13.57
C ALA A 307 -20.33 -15.99 -12.84
N HIS A 308 -19.75 -16.97 -12.13
CA HIS A 308 -20.50 -17.84 -11.21
C HIS A 308 -20.88 -17.10 -9.92
N ILE A 309 -20.07 -16.11 -9.53
CA ILE A 309 -20.26 -15.27 -8.34
C ILE A 309 -21.12 -14.06 -8.70
N TYR A 310 -20.62 -13.23 -9.62
CA TYR A 310 -21.32 -12.05 -10.11
C TYR A 310 -22.04 -12.40 -11.41
N ARG A 311 -23.16 -13.12 -11.27
CA ARG A 311 -23.91 -13.69 -12.40
C ARG A 311 -24.34 -12.61 -13.41
N PRO A 312 -24.51 -12.97 -14.69
CA PRO A 312 -24.88 -12.01 -15.72
C PRO A 312 -26.16 -11.23 -15.38
N GLY A 313 -26.07 -9.90 -15.35
CA GLY A 313 -27.18 -9.03 -14.97
C GLY A 313 -27.56 -9.01 -13.49
N ASN A 314 -26.80 -9.69 -12.61
CA ASN A 314 -26.96 -9.57 -11.17
C ASN A 314 -26.22 -8.34 -10.63
N GLU A 315 -26.71 -7.85 -9.50
CA GLU A 315 -26.10 -6.80 -8.68
C GLU A 315 -24.66 -7.17 -8.27
N VAL A 316 -23.75 -6.21 -8.31
CA VAL A 316 -22.39 -6.33 -7.77
C VAL A 316 -22.30 -5.53 -6.46
N PRO A 317 -22.28 -6.17 -5.29
CA PRO A 317 -22.28 -5.51 -3.99
C PRO A 317 -21.03 -4.65 -3.72
N ASN A 318 -21.13 -3.73 -2.75
CA ASN A 318 -20.09 -2.75 -2.40
C ASN A 318 -19.60 -1.91 -3.59
N THR A 319 -20.49 -1.59 -4.54
CA THR A 319 -20.19 -0.70 -5.68
C THR A 319 -21.05 0.56 -5.70
N SER A 320 -21.84 0.76 -4.64
CA SER A 320 -22.62 1.97 -4.38
C SER A 320 -21.72 3.17 -4.06
N ASN A 321 -22.20 4.35 -4.39
CA ASN A 321 -21.51 5.61 -4.14
C ASN A 321 -22.53 6.75 -4.00
N ARG A 322 -22.39 7.54 -2.95
CA ARG A 322 -23.10 8.80 -2.71
C ARG A 322 -22.07 9.89 -2.54
N ASN A 323 -22.26 11.00 -3.23
CA ASN A 323 -21.42 12.18 -3.10
C ASN A 323 -22.30 13.42 -2.86
N ARG A 324 -21.90 14.26 -1.91
CA ARG A 324 -22.45 15.59 -1.70
C ARG A 324 -21.29 16.57 -1.60
N SER A 325 -21.21 17.49 -2.55
CA SER A 325 -20.10 18.41 -2.63
C SER A 325 -20.54 19.84 -2.88
N PHE A 326 -19.79 20.80 -2.35
CA PHE A 326 -19.90 22.19 -2.74
C PHE A 326 -18.54 22.80 -3.02
N LEU A 327 -18.56 23.81 -3.88
CA LEU A 327 -17.39 24.55 -4.35
C LEU A 327 -17.71 26.04 -4.28
N VAL A 328 -16.79 26.80 -3.70
CA VAL A 328 -16.82 28.26 -3.68
C VAL A 328 -15.51 28.78 -4.22
N LYS A 329 -15.57 29.65 -5.23
CA LYS A 329 -14.40 30.35 -5.75
C LYS A 329 -14.67 31.85 -5.77
N GLY A 330 -13.67 32.59 -5.32
CA GLY A 330 -13.63 34.05 -5.44
C GLY A 330 -12.32 34.45 -6.13
N THR A 331 -12.38 35.42 -7.03
CA THR A 331 -11.19 36.05 -7.59
C THR A 331 -11.35 37.56 -7.57
N LEU A 332 -10.31 38.27 -7.16
CA LEU A 332 -10.20 39.72 -7.18
C LEU A 332 -9.13 40.13 -8.18
N PHE A 333 -9.42 41.20 -8.92
CA PHE A 333 -8.54 41.85 -9.89
C PHE A 333 -8.37 43.32 -9.48
N PRO A 334 -7.52 43.63 -8.48
CA PRO A 334 -7.29 45.02 -8.07
C PRO A 334 -6.73 45.88 -9.22
N GLN A 335 -5.92 45.25 -10.06
CA GLN A 335 -5.27 45.80 -11.25
C GLN A 335 -5.16 44.69 -12.29
N GLN A 336 -4.95 45.03 -13.57
CA GLN A 336 -4.82 44.01 -14.63
C GLN A 336 -3.64 43.05 -14.42
N THR A 337 -2.62 43.49 -13.69
CA THR A 337 -1.38 42.74 -13.44
C THR A 337 -1.43 41.83 -12.21
N HIS A 338 -2.38 42.04 -11.30
CA HIS A 338 -2.46 41.33 -10.01
C HIS A 338 -3.77 40.57 -9.87
N ARG A 339 -3.69 39.30 -9.50
CA ARG A 339 -4.85 38.44 -9.24
C ARG A 339 -4.74 37.78 -7.88
N PHE A 340 -5.81 37.85 -7.11
CA PHE A 340 -5.96 37.12 -5.84
C PHE A 340 -7.14 36.17 -5.95
N SER A 341 -6.94 34.89 -5.70
CA SER A 341 -7.99 33.88 -5.80
C SER A 341 -8.10 33.05 -4.53
N ILE A 342 -9.32 32.84 -4.08
CA ILE A 342 -9.67 31.88 -3.02
C ILE A 342 -10.49 30.76 -3.63
N ASN A 343 -10.22 29.54 -3.20
CA ASN A 343 -10.97 28.35 -3.57
C ASN A 343 -11.20 27.51 -2.32
N TYR A 344 -12.46 27.14 -2.09
CA TYR A 344 -12.83 26.23 -1.02
C TYR A 344 -13.76 25.15 -1.58
N ARG A 345 -13.46 23.90 -1.26
CA ARG A 345 -14.32 22.76 -1.57
C ARG A 345 -14.53 21.88 -0.35
N TYR A 346 -15.74 21.35 -0.26
CA TYR A 346 -16.15 20.34 0.69
C TYR A 346 -16.77 19.18 -0.08
N THR A 347 -16.46 17.96 0.35
CA THR A 347 -16.98 16.72 -0.24
C THR A 347 -17.26 15.73 0.88
N ASP A 348 -18.50 15.24 0.94
CA ASP A 348 -18.94 14.12 1.76
C ASP A 348 -19.22 12.91 0.86
N LEU A 349 -18.48 11.83 1.03
CA LEU A 349 -18.66 10.59 0.30
C LEU A 349 -19.11 9.47 1.24
N LEU A 350 -20.06 8.68 0.77
CA LEU A 350 -20.46 7.41 1.37
C LEU A 350 -20.46 6.34 0.27
N PHE A 351 -19.73 5.25 0.45
CA PHE A 351 -19.48 4.29 -0.63
C PHE A 351 -19.33 2.86 -0.14
N GLY A 352 -19.54 1.92 -1.06
CA GLY A 352 -19.18 0.53 -0.84
C GLY A 352 -17.67 0.36 -0.75
N ASP A 353 -17.20 -0.24 0.34
CA ASP A 353 -15.78 -0.56 0.55
C ASP A 353 -15.66 -1.96 1.15
N ILE A 354 -14.90 -2.82 0.48
CA ILE A 354 -14.61 -4.19 0.91
C ILE A 354 -13.18 -4.54 0.50
N MET A 355 -12.43 -5.20 1.36
CA MET A 355 -11.08 -5.64 1.00
C MET A 355 -11.08 -6.83 0.04
N PRO A 356 -10.16 -6.89 -0.95
CA PRO A 356 -10.07 -7.99 -1.89
C PRO A 356 -9.91 -9.35 -1.22
N SER A 357 -9.12 -9.42 -0.14
CA SER A 357 -8.92 -10.64 0.66
C SER A 357 -10.21 -11.15 1.32
N ARG A 358 -11.28 -10.35 1.32
CA ARG A 358 -12.60 -10.69 1.87
C ARG A 358 -13.62 -11.08 0.81
N LEU A 359 -13.25 -11.00 -0.48
CA LEU A 359 -14.04 -11.51 -1.60
C LEU A 359 -13.92 -13.03 -1.78
N SER A 360 -12.99 -13.67 -1.07
CA SER A 360 -12.81 -15.13 -1.07
C SER A 360 -14.03 -15.90 -0.54
N TRP A 361 -14.90 -15.23 0.21
CA TRP A 361 -16.03 -15.86 0.88
C TRP A 361 -17.32 -15.57 0.13
N VAL A 362 -17.85 -16.57 -0.57
CA VAL A 362 -19.13 -16.52 -1.30
C VAL A 362 -19.79 -17.90 -1.32
N ARG A 363 -21.12 -17.95 -1.26
CA ARG A 363 -21.89 -19.18 -1.53
C ARG A 363 -22.50 -19.08 -2.92
N TYR A 364 -21.64 -19.30 -3.92
CA TYR A 364 -22.01 -19.07 -5.32
C TYR A 364 -23.19 -19.95 -5.79
N GLN A 365 -23.35 -21.17 -5.24
CA GLN A 365 -24.48 -22.07 -5.57
C GLN A 365 -25.82 -21.46 -5.13
N GLU A 366 -25.86 -20.90 -3.92
CA GLU A 366 -27.01 -20.23 -3.32
C GLU A 366 -27.23 -18.81 -3.86
N ASN A 367 -26.35 -18.32 -4.76
CA ASN A 367 -26.34 -16.94 -5.23
C ASN A 367 -26.21 -15.93 -4.07
N LEU A 368 -25.33 -16.23 -3.12
CA LEU A 368 -25.03 -15.35 -1.99
C LEU A 368 -23.60 -14.82 -2.08
N VAL A 369 -23.48 -13.52 -1.91
CA VAL A 369 -22.24 -12.76 -1.97
C VAL A 369 -22.17 -11.85 -0.76
N ASN A 370 -20.96 -11.60 -0.28
CA ASN A 370 -20.81 -10.73 0.87
C ASN A 370 -20.90 -9.25 0.50
N GLN A 371 -21.38 -8.46 1.44
CA GLN A 371 -21.32 -7.01 1.43
C GLN A 371 -20.96 -6.48 2.82
N TRP A 372 -20.03 -5.54 2.89
CA TRP A 372 -19.65 -4.85 4.13
C TRP A 372 -20.55 -3.60 4.33
N PRO A 373 -20.66 -3.10 5.58
CA PRO A 373 -21.19 -1.77 5.85
C PRO A 373 -20.51 -0.70 5.00
N LEU A 374 -21.13 0.46 4.85
CA LEU A 374 -20.60 1.49 3.96
C LEU A 374 -19.50 2.31 4.64
N ALA A 375 -18.49 2.68 3.86
CA ALA A 375 -17.42 3.56 4.27
C ALA A 375 -17.79 5.02 4.00
N ASN A 376 -17.25 5.93 4.80
CA ASN A 376 -17.38 7.38 4.59
C ASN A 376 -16.02 8.09 4.52
N ILE A 377 -15.99 9.17 3.75
CA ILE A 377 -14.87 10.11 3.68
C ILE A 377 -15.45 11.51 3.67
N THR A 378 -14.96 12.36 4.56
CA THR A 378 -15.25 13.80 4.54
C THR A 378 -13.96 14.54 4.23
N GLN A 379 -14.02 15.42 3.24
CA GLN A 379 -12.86 16.17 2.76
C GLN A 379 -13.16 17.66 2.68
N GLN A 380 -12.22 18.47 3.17
CA GLN A 380 -12.22 19.92 3.07
C GLN A 380 -10.90 20.39 2.48
N ALA A 381 -10.93 21.15 1.40
CA ALA A 381 -9.72 21.73 0.82
C ALA A 381 -9.88 23.22 0.56
N GLY A 382 -8.90 23.98 1.00
CA GLY A 382 -8.82 25.43 0.84
C GLY A 382 -7.54 25.83 0.12
N THR A 383 -7.61 26.86 -0.72
CA THR A 383 -6.47 27.40 -1.44
C THR A 383 -6.58 28.91 -1.54
N LEU A 384 -5.48 29.60 -1.23
CA LEU A 384 -5.27 31.01 -1.50
C LEU A 384 -4.16 31.13 -2.53
N THR A 385 -4.42 31.82 -3.64
CA THR A 385 -3.44 32.03 -4.72
C THR A 385 -3.28 33.52 -4.97
N TYR A 386 -2.03 33.97 -5.04
CA TYR A 386 -1.63 35.27 -5.58
C TYR A 386 -0.90 35.03 -6.89
N GLN A 387 -1.26 35.80 -7.93
CA GLN A 387 -0.57 35.77 -9.21
C GLN A 387 -0.23 37.20 -9.65
N TYR A 388 1.00 37.38 -10.11
CA TYR A 388 1.47 38.60 -10.76
C TYR A 388 1.87 38.30 -12.19
N LYS A 389 1.17 38.94 -13.13
CA LYS A 389 1.35 38.75 -14.57
C LYS A 389 1.19 40.08 -15.31
N PRO A 390 2.27 40.83 -15.55
CA PRO A 390 2.23 42.09 -16.29
C PRO A 390 1.75 41.92 -17.75
N GLU A 391 1.27 43.01 -18.34
CA GLU A 391 0.76 43.05 -19.72
C GLU A 391 1.81 42.65 -20.77
N ASP A 392 3.09 42.91 -20.51
CA ASP A 392 4.21 42.51 -21.38
C ASP A 392 4.41 40.97 -21.42
N LYS A 393 3.74 40.24 -20.52
CA LYS A 393 3.79 38.78 -20.34
C LYS A 393 5.22 38.24 -20.21
N LYS A 394 6.17 39.06 -19.78
CA LYS A 394 7.56 38.63 -19.57
C LYS A 394 7.73 37.89 -18.25
N THR A 395 6.82 38.09 -17.31
CA THR A 395 6.85 37.45 -16.00
C THR A 395 5.50 36.82 -15.69
N ASP A 396 5.50 35.63 -15.11
CA ASP A 396 4.32 35.00 -14.51
C ASP A 396 4.74 34.42 -13.16
N LEU A 397 4.41 35.13 -12.07
CA LEU A 397 4.69 34.71 -10.70
C LEU A 397 3.41 34.20 -10.07
N LEU A 398 3.49 33.04 -9.43
CA LEU A 398 2.39 32.44 -8.68
C LEU A 398 2.87 32.00 -7.30
N LEU A 399 2.13 32.40 -6.28
CA LEU A 399 2.27 31.93 -4.90
C LEU A 399 0.95 31.31 -4.48
N ARG A 400 0.99 30.10 -3.94
CA ARG A 400 -0.17 29.36 -3.46
C ARG A 400 0.06 28.89 -2.04
N LEU A 401 -0.92 29.13 -1.17
CA LEU A 401 -1.04 28.54 0.15
C LEU A 401 -2.25 27.62 0.14
N TRP A 402 -2.10 26.40 0.65
CA TRP A 402 -3.21 25.45 0.60
C TRP A 402 -3.23 24.50 1.79
N GLY A 403 -4.42 23.99 2.07
CA GLY A 403 -4.68 22.98 3.10
C GLY A 403 -5.75 22.01 2.63
N ASN A 404 -5.60 20.74 3.01
CA ASN A 404 -6.54 19.67 2.75
C ASN A 404 -6.70 18.84 4.01
N LEU A 405 -7.91 18.78 4.55
CA LEU A 405 -8.27 18.02 5.74
C LEU A 405 -9.16 16.86 5.30
N THR A 406 -8.75 15.64 5.61
CA THR A 406 -9.51 14.44 5.22
C THR A 406 -9.70 13.53 6.42
N LEU A 407 -10.96 13.28 6.75
CA LEU A 407 -11.38 12.33 7.78
C LEU A 407 -12.01 11.13 7.07
N GLY A 408 -11.72 9.92 7.53
CA GLY A 408 -12.22 8.71 6.89
C GLY A 408 -12.55 7.60 7.86
N HIS A 409 -13.69 6.96 7.62
CA HIS A 409 -14.09 5.68 8.22
C HIS A 409 -14.26 4.67 7.09
N THR A 410 -13.31 3.76 6.97
CA THR A 410 -13.21 2.84 5.81
C THR A 410 -13.14 1.38 6.24
N ASN A 411 -13.49 0.43 5.38
CA ASN A 411 -13.40 -1.00 5.70
C ASN A 411 -12.06 -1.61 5.29
N THR A 412 -10.97 -0.89 5.57
CA THR A 412 -9.64 -1.18 5.01
C THR A 412 -8.68 -1.75 6.02
N ARG A 413 -9.17 -2.07 7.23
CA ARG A 413 -8.31 -2.57 8.28
C ARG A 413 -7.83 -3.99 8.02
N GLY A 414 -8.57 -4.81 7.28
CA GLY A 414 -8.15 -6.18 6.98
C GLY A 414 -9.15 -7.24 7.37
N GLY A 415 -9.97 -6.96 8.40
CA GLY A 415 -10.86 -7.90 9.06
C GLY A 415 -12.28 -7.97 8.52
N LYS A 416 -13.18 -8.49 9.36
CA LYS A 416 -14.64 -8.48 9.15
C LYS A 416 -15.32 -7.49 10.11
N PRO A 417 -16.51 -6.97 9.76
CA PRO A 417 -17.23 -6.04 10.62
C PRO A 417 -17.66 -6.67 11.95
N ARG A 418 -17.90 -7.99 11.97
CA ARG A 418 -18.17 -8.76 13.19
C ARG A 418 -17.29 -10.00 13.22
N GLU A 419 -16.08 -9.83 13.75
CA GLU A 419 -15.12 -10.91 13.92
C GLU A 419 -15.12 -11.38 15.39
N PRO A 420 -15.36 -12.67 15.67
CA PRO A 420 -15.41 -13.15 17.05
C PRO A 420 -14.01 -13.08 17.66
N LYS A 421 -13.90 -12.62 18.90
CA LYS A 421 -12.63 -12.57 19.63
C LYS A 421 -11.97 -13.94 19.73
N MET A 422 -12.78 -14.96 20.00
CA MET A 422 -12.38 -16.36 20.02
C MET A 422 -13.51 -17.23 19.45
N VAL A 423 -13.14 -18.40 18.93
CA VAL A 423 -14.08 -19.40 18.43
C VAL A 423 -14.12 -20.59 19.40
N ASP A 424 -15.30 -20.86 19.94
CA ASP A 424 -15.61 -22.07 20.70
C ASP A 424 -15.70 -23.28 19.77
N PHE A 425 -14.61 -24.03 19.65
CA PHE A 425 -14.55 -25.25 18.83
C PHE A 425 -15.48 -26.37 19.32
N ARG A 426 -15.94 -26.35 20.58
CA ARG A 426 -16.85 -27.37 21.13
C ARG A 426 -18.27 -27.21 20.59
N ALA A 427 -18.69 -25.98 20.30
CA ALA A 427 -19.96 -25.71 19.66
C ALA A 427 -20.08 -26.39 18.27
N SER A 428 -19.01 -26.39 17.46
CA SER A 428 -18.99 -27.08 16.16
C SER A 428 -19.15 -28.60 16.23
N ARG A 429 -19.01 -29.21 17.42
CA ARG A 429 -19.11 -30.65 17.68
C ARG A 429 -20.43 -31.06 18.32
N ASN A 430 -21.44 -30.17 18.34
CA ASN A 430 -22.72 -30.38 19.05
C ASN A 430 -22.54 -30.70 20.56
N THR A 431 -21.47 -30.18 21.17
CA THR A 431 -21.23 -30.31 22.63
C THR A 431 -21.61 -29.02 23.36
N ARG A 432 -21.75 -29.06 24.69
CA ARG A 432 -22.09 -27.85 25.49
C ARG A 432 -21.01 -26.78 25.31
N TRP A 433 -21.44 -25.52 25.22
CA TRP A 433 -20.55 -24.36 25.12
C TRP A 433 -19.58 -24.27 26.29
N ASP A 434 -18.40 -23.75 26.01
CA ASP A 434 -17.43 -23.42 27.05
C ASP A 434 -17.62 -21.94 27.47
N PRO A 435 -18.16 -21.68 28.67
CA PRO A 435 -18.42 -20.32 29.13
C PRO A 435 -17.14 -19.52 29.42
N SER A 436 -15.97 -20.16 29.47
CA SER A 436 -14.68 -19.47 29.64
C SER A 436 -14.17 -18.78 28.36
N ILE A 437 -14.78 -19.09 27.22
CA ILE A 437 -14.41 -18.50 25.92
C ILE A 437 -15.23 -17.22 25.71
N ASP A 438 -14.56 -16.07 25.64
CA ASP A 438 -15.13 -14.79 25.18
C ASP A 438 -15.37 -14.84 23.66
N THR A 439 -16.64 -15.02 23.26
CA THR A 439 -17.05 -15.07 21.85
C THR A 439 -17.66 -13.76 21.34
N GLY A 440 -17.51 -12.67 22.09
CA GLY A 440 -17.96 -11.35 21.67
C GLY A 440 -17.32 -10.91 20.35
N PHE A 441 -17.99 -10.02 19.61
CA PHE A 441 -17.48 -9.50 18.34
C PHE A 441 -16.57 -8.29 18.52
N LEU A 442 -15.62 -8.15 17.60
CA LEU A 442 -14.80 -6.96 17.37
C LEU A 442 -15.00 -6.49 15.93
N ASP A 443 -15.01 -5.16 15.74
CA ASP A 443 -14.89 -4.57 14.41
C ASP A 443 -13.43 -4.61 13.95
N THR A 444 -13.09 -5.64 13.18
CA THR A 444 -11.75 -5.78 12.62
C THR A 444 -11.67 -5.24 11.19
N ALA A 445 -12.77 -4.76 10.60
CA ALA A 445 -12.82 -4.21 9.24
C ALA A 445 -12.64 -2.69 9.23
N SER A 446 -13.27 -1.98 10.16
CA SER A 446 -13.28 -0.51 10.20
C SER A 446 -11.91 0.07 10.54
N LEU A 447 -11.51 1.10 9.80
CA LEU A 447 -10.34 1.93 10.03
C LEU A 447 -10.78 3.39 10.00
N TYR A 448 -10.64 4.06 11.14
CA TYR A 448 -10.82 5.50 11.29
C TYR A 448 -9.46 6.19 11.13
N GLN A 449 -9.33 7.07 10.15
CA GLN A 449 -8.08 7.73 9.80
C GLN A 449 -8.26 9.22 9.48
N ASP A 450 -7.27 10.00 9.87
CA ASP A 450 -7.14 11.41 9.58
C ASP A 450 -5.90 11.62 8.71
N ASN A 451 -6.05 12.22 7.53
CA ASN A 451 -4.93 12.59 6.66
C ASN A 451 -5.04 14.07 6.29
N ASN A 452 -4.20 14.88 6.93
CA ASN A 452 -4.18 16.32 6.77
C ASN A 452 -2.90 16.74 6.05
N ARG A 453 -3.04 17.61 5.05
CA ARG A 453 -1.93 18.11 4.23
C ARG A 453 -1.98 19.62 4.14
N TYR A 454 -0.82 20.24 4.26
CA TYR A 454 -0.64 21.69 4.15
C TYR A 454 0.54 21.96 3.24
N GLY A 455 0.47 23.02 2.45
CA GLY A 455 1.58 23.31 1.55
C GLY A 455 1.63 24.74 1.04
N VAL A 456 2.79 25.02 0.48
CA VAL A 456 3.14 26.28 -0.17
C VAL A 456 3.75 25.95 -1.51
N ASP A 457 3.15 26.48 -2.58
CA ASP A 457 3.71 26.37 -3.93
C ASP A 457 4.11 27.77 -4.39
N PHE A 458 5.29 27.86 -5.00
CA PHE A 458 5.73 29.04 -5.73
C PHE A 458 6.16 28.61 -7.12
N SER A 459 5.79 29.38 -8.14
CA SER A 459 6.33 29.22 -9.48
C SER A 459 6.57 30.56 -10.13
N SER A 460 7.60 30.61 -10.95
CA SER A 460 7.93 31.78 -11.76
C SER A 460 8.29 31.35 -13.17
N LEU A 461 7.76 32.06 -14.16
CA LEU A 461 8.23 32.03 -15.54
C LEU A 461 8.78 33.40 -15.91
N PHE A 462 10.01 33.45 -16.40
CA PHE A 462 10.67 34.65 -16.92
C PHE A 462 11.00 34.46 -18.40
N LYS A 463 10.44 35.30 -19.26
CA LYS A 463 10.79 35.40 -20.67
C LYS A 463 11.88 36.46 -20.84
N LEU A 464 13.14 36.00 -20.90
CA LEU A 464 14.31 36.87 -20.96
C LEU A 464 14.55 37.42 -22.38
N SER A 465 14.16 36.66 -23.41
CA SER A 465 14.13 37.10 -24.80
C SER A 465 12.98 36.41 -25.55
N PRO A 466 12.66 36.80 -26.80
CA PRO A 466 11.65 36.09 -27.59
C PRO A 466 11.93 34.59 -27.74
N GLN A 467 13.21 34.20 -27.71
CA GLN A 467 13.70 32.84 -27.92
C GLN A 467 14.09 32.11 -26.62
N PHE A 468 14.10 32.77 -25.46
CA PHE A 468 14.62 32.16 -24.23
C PHE A 468 13.77 32.50 -23.02
N SER A 469 13.30 31.46 -22.34
CA SER A 469 12.58 31.56 -21.08
C SER A 469 13.18 30.64 -20.02
N ILE A 470 13.09 31.05 -18.76
CA ILE A 470 13.48 30.25 -17.60
C ILE A 470 12.26 30.13 -16.69
N SER A 471 12.01 28.93 -16.18
CA SER A 471 11.01 28.69 -15.14
C SER A 471 11.63 28.09 -13.89
N PHE A 472 11.16 28.56 -12.74
CA PHE A 472 11.48 28.01 -11.43
C PHE A 472 10.19 27.58 -10.74
N SER A 473 10.23 26.46 -10.01
CA SER A 473 9.16 26.09 -9.10
C SER A 473 9.69 25.55 -7.77
N GLY A 474 8.97 25.86 -6.70
CA GLY A 474 9.19 25.33 -5.37
C GLY A 474 7.87 24.87 -4.77
N GLN A 475 7.84 23.68 -4.19
CA GLN A 475 6.66 23.12 -3.53
C GLN A 475 7.09 22.54 -2.20
N TYR A 476 6.51 23.06 -1.12
CA TYR A 476 6.65 22.51 0.22
C TYR A 476 5.34 21.87 0.65
N GLN A 477 5.42 20.68 1.25
CA GLN A 477 4.27 19.97 1.80
C GLN A 477 4.60 19.40 3.18
N LEU A 478 3.65 19.55 4.10
CA LEU A 478 3.56 18.82 5.35
C LEU A 478 2.33 17.90 5.30
N GLU A 479 2.55 16.61 5.46
CA GLU A 479 1.50 15.60 5.65
C GLU A 479 1.52 15.11 7.10
N LYS A 480 0.34 15.02 7.71
CA LYS A 480 0.11 14.38 9.01
C LYS A 480 -0.95 13.31 8.84
N LEU A 481 -0.59 12.08 9.17
CA LEU A 481 -1.47 10.92 9.17
C LEU A 481 -1.66 10.45 10.61
N ASP A 482 -2.89 10.13 10.98
CA ASP A 482 -3.22 9.44 12.22
C ASP A 482 -4.32 8.41 11.95
N SER A 483 -4.38 7.35 12.76
CA SER A 483 -5.43 6.35 12.67
C SER A 483 -5.64 5.65 13.99
N HIS A 484 -6.88 5.27 14.22
CA HIS A 484 -7.27 4.64 15.47
C HIS A 484 -6.64 3.25 15.58
N GLU A 485 -6.20 2.93 16.79
CA GLU A 485 -5.74 1.60 17.16
C GLU A 485 -6.91 0.64 17.37
N LEU A 486 -6.60 -0.65 17.31
CA LEU A 486 -7.48 -1.72 17.74
C LEU A 486 -6.62 -2.75 18.46
N GLU A 487 -6.99 -3.07 19.69
CA GLU A 487 -6.37 -4.19 20.40
C GLU A 487 -6.89 -5.50 19.79
N LEU A 488 -5.99 -6.25 19.17
CA LEU A 488 -6.29 -7.51 18.53
C LEU A 488 -5.91 -8.69 19.44
N PRO A 489 -6.79 -9.69 19.59
CA PRO A 489 -6.40 -10.97 20.18
C PRO A 489 -5.27 -11.64 19.38
N MET A 490 -4.62 -12.63 19.99
CA MET A 490 -3.59 -13.42 19.32
C MET A 490 -4.20 -14.20 18.13
N GLY A 491 -3.54 -14.16 16.96
CA GLY A 491 -3.95 -14.91 15.76
C GLY A 491 -4.59 -14.08 14.63
N PHE A 492 -4.65 -12.75 14.75
CA PHE A 492 -5.18 -11.85 13.72
C PHE A 492 -4.07 -11.22 12.85
N ASP A 493 -3.46 -12.01 11.97
CA ASP A 493 -2.25 -11.58 11.22
C ASP A 493 -2.52 -10.70 9.98
N PHE A 494 -3.80 -10.51 9.61
CA PHE A 494 -4.20 -9.78 8.39
C PHE A 494 -4.90 -8.45 8.66
N VAL A 495 -4.91 -7.98 9.91
CA VAL A 495 -5.55 -6.73 10.32
C VAL A 495 -4.46 -5.70 10.61
N THR A 496 -4.48 -4.56 9.93
CA THR A 496 -3.53 -3.47 10.15
C THR A 496 -3.76 -2.87 11.54
N GLU A 497 -2.66 -2.66 12.25
CA GLU A 497 -2.63 -1.89 13.48
C GLU A 497 -2.83 -0.39 13.21
N GLY A 498 -2.97 0.38 14.29
CA GLY A 498 -2.95 1.83 14.22
C GLY A 498 -1.59 2.34 13.73
N ARG A 499 -1.63 3.44 12.98
CA ARG A 499 -0.45 4.12 12.44
C ARG A 499 -0.62 5.62 12.54
N ALA A 500 0.48 6.31 12.78
CA ALA A 500 0.55 7.76 12.79
C ALA A 500 1.94 8.19 12.32
N GLY A 501 2.00 9.22 11.49
CA GLY A 501 3.26 9.72 10.96
C GLY A 501 3.17 11.14 10.45
N GLN A 502 4.33 11.76 10.32
CA GLN A 502 4.50 13.08 9.71
C GLN A 502 5.51 13.00 8.58
N ARG A 503 5.21 13.68 7.47
CA ARG A 503 6.12 13.78 6.32
C ARG A 503 6.26 15.22 5.90
N HIS A 504 7.51 15.69 5.85
CA HIS A 504 7.89 16.96 5.25
C HIS A 504 8.48 16.66 3.87
N GLU A 505 8.08 17.43 2.86
CA GLU A 505 8.58 17.28 1.51
C GLU A 505 8.86 18.64 0.87
N VAL A 506 10.01 18.76 0.22
CA VAL A 506 10.44 19.92 -0.57
C VAL A 506 10.77 19.45 -1.98
N ASN A 507 10.14 20.09 -2.96
CA ASN A 507 10.44 19.93 -4.38
C ASN A 507 10.89 21.27 -4.93
N LEU A 508 12.05 21.31 -5.57
CA LEU A 508 12.54 22.48 -6.31
C LEU A 508 12.80 22.06 -7.75
N ALA A 509 12.38 22.85 -8.73
CA ALA A 509 12.70 22.61 -10.13
C ALA A 509 13.13 23.89 -10.84
N LEU A 510 14.06 23.73 -11.77
CA LEU A 510 14.51 24.75 -12.70
C LEU A 510 14.44 24.16 -14.11
N ALA A 511 13.89 24.91 -15.06
CA ALA A 511 13.87 24.51 -16.46
C ALA A 511 14.04 25.73 -17.37
N THR A 512 14.58 25.49 -18.56
CA THR A 512 14.74 26.49 -19.62
C THR A 512 13.97 26.06 -20.86
N ASP A 513 13.40 27.02 -21.59
CA ASP A 513 12.85 26.85 -22.94
C ASP A 513 13.66 27.75 -23.89
N TRP A 514 14.55 27.14 -24.68
CA TRP A 514 15.43 27.85 -25.61
C TRP A 514 15.14 27.47 -27.07
N LYS A 515 14.80 28.47 -27.88
CA LYS A 515 14.43 28.33 -29.31
C LYS A 515 15.41 29.12 -30.18
N PRO A 516 16.69 28.71 -30.31
CA PRO A 516 17.68 29.49 -31.05
C PRO A 516 17.38 29.52 -32.56
N LEU A 517 16.61 28.56 -33.08
CA LEU A 517 16.15 28.50 -34.47
C LEU A 517 14.65 28.15 -34.50
N PRO A 518 13.89 28.55 -35.54
CA PRO A 518 12.44 28.29 -35.61
C PRO A 518 12.05 26.80 -35.56
N TRP A 519 12.96 25.91 -35.96
CA TRP A 519 12.73 24.45 -36.00
C TRP A 519 13.39 23.70 -34.83
N PHE A 520 14.16 24.38 -33.98
CA PHE A 520 14.94 23.75 -32.91
C PHE A 520 14.58 24.34 -31.56
N VAL A 521 14.16 23.47 -30.64
CA VAL A 521 13.90 23.78 -29.24
C VAL A 521 14.81 22.91 -28.37
N MET A 522 15.45 23.52 -27.38
CA MET A 522 16.28 22.86 -26.40
C MET A 522 15.76 23.16 -24.99
N ASN A 523 15.37 22.11 -24.28
CA ASN A 523 14.90 22.18 -22.90
C ASN A 523 15.93 21.52 -21.98
N ILE A 524 16.43 22.30 -21.02
CA ILE A 524 17.40 21.83 -20.02
C ILE A 524 16.87 22.21 -18.65
N GLY A 525 17.01 21.31 -17.68
CA GLY A 525 16.63 21.60 -16.32
C GLY A 525 16.92 20.48 -15.36
N GLY A 526 16.56 20.70 -14.11
CA GLY A 526 16.77 19.76 -13.02
C GLY A 526 15.72 19.92 -11.93
N LYS A 527 15.48 18.83 -11.20
CA LYS A 527 14.58 18.79 -10.05
C LYS A 527 15.32 18.23 -8.84
N TYR A 528 15.19 18.91 -7.72
CA TYR A 528 15.65 18.44 -6.41
C TYR A 528 14.44 18.04 -5.58
N HIS A 529 14.46 16.82 -5.05
CA HIS A 529 13.44 16.27 -4.16
C HIS A 529 14.08 15.91 -2.83
N TYR A 530 13.53 16.43 -1.74
CA TYR A 530 13.93 16.10 -0.38
C TYR A 530 12.68 15.76 0.44
N TYR A 531 12.77 14.71 1.24
CA TYR A 531 11.72 14.39 2.21
C TYR A 531 12.31 13.93 3.54
N HIS A 532 11.55 14.18 4.60
CA HIS A 532 11.81 13.66 5.94
C HIS A 532 10.53 13.04 6.48
N LEU A 533 10.62 11.82 7.02
CA LEU A 533 9.48 11.08 7.54
C LEU A 533 9.73 10.71 9.00
N THR A 534 8.73 10.99 9.84
CA THR A 534 8.76 10.73 11.27
C THR A 534 7.63 9.77 11.62
N ASP A 535 7.97 8.63 12.22
CA ASP A 535 7.01 7.72 12.83
C ASP A 535 6.57 8.27 14.19
N THR A 536 5.47 9.01 14.21
CA THR A 536 4.94 9.60 15.43
C THR A 536 4.24 8.55 16.30
N PHE A 537 3.75 7.47 15.71
CA PHE A 537 3.12 6.36 16.44
C PHE A 537 4.11 5.69 17.39
N LEU A 538 5.21 5.17 16.84
CA LEU A 538 6.26 4.50 17.61
C LEU A 538 6.89 5.45 18.64
N ASN A 539 7.13 6.71 18.25
CA ASN A 539 7.67 7.71 19.16
C ASN A 539 6.74 7.98 20.34
N ASN A 540 5.43 8.08 20.12
CA ASN A 540 4.44 8.24 21.18
C ASN A 540 4.37 7.01 22.09
N LYS A 541 4.35 5.79 21.51
CA LYS A 541 4.38 4.54 22.29
C LYS A 541 5.60 4.44 23.19
N ARG A 542 6.78 4.77 22.68
CA ARG A 542 8.04 4.82 23.44
C ARG A 542 8.03 5.87 24.53
N LYS A 543 7.59 7.09 24.21
CA LYS A 543 7.48 8.19 25.18
C LYS A 543 6.59 7.82 26.36
N ASN A 544 5.51 7.07 26.08
CA ASN A 544 4.56 6.58 27.09
C ASN A 544 4.93 5.22 27.69
N ARG A 545 6.12 4.67 27.37
CA ARG A 545 6.62 3.38 27.89
C ARG A 545 5.64 2.21 27.69
N VAL A 546 4.96 2.18 26.55
CA VAL A 546 4.08 1.06 26.20
C VAL A 546 4.92 -0.19 26.00
N LYS A 547 4.54 -1.27 26.68
CA LYS A 547 5.20 -2.58 26.62
C LYS A 547 5.28 -3.09 25.17
N ASN A 548 6.39 -3.72 24.80
CA ASN A 548 6.72 -4.23 23.47
C ASN A 548 7.11 -3.17 22.41
N TYR A 549 7.07 -1.88 22.76
CA TYR A 549 7.51 -0.79 21.87
C TYR A 549 8.89 -0.22 22.25
N GLU A 550 9.54 -0.80 23.26
CA GLU A 550 10.85 -0.39 23.73
C GLU A 550 11.89 -0.47 22.59
N LYS A 551 12.93 0.36 22.68
CA LYS A 551 14.06 0.24 21.78
C LYS A 551 14.77 -1.07 22.11
N THR A 552 14.75 -2.02 21.18
CA THR A 552 15.53 -3.25 21.32
C THR A 552 17.01 -2.86 21.45
N ALA A 553 17.69 -3.46 22.43
CA ALA A 553 19.14 -3.32 22.52
C ALA A 553 19.77 -3.85 21.22
N PRO A 554 20.83 -3.21 20.68
CA PRO A 554 21.51 -3.75 19.52
C PRO A 554 21.97 -5.17 19.82
N ILE A 555 21.68 -6.11 18.92
CA ILE A 555 22.18 -7.48 19.05
C ILE A 555 23.70 -7.41 18.96
N ARG A 556 24.40 -7.68 20.06
CA ARG A 556 25.86 -7.66 20.14
C ARG A 556 26.49 -9.03 19.87
N GLY A 557 25.67 -10.06 19.70
CA GLY A 557 26.12 -11.39 19.36
C GLY A 557 25.02 -12.43 19.51
N TYR A 558 25.37 -13.66 19.17
CA TYR A 558 24.50 -14.83 19.29
C TYR A 558 25.17 -15.93 20.11
N LEU A 559 24.37 -16.60 20.94
CA LEU A 559 24.73 -17.88 21.53
C LEU A 559 24.26 -18.98 20.59
N ILE A 560 25.19 -19.80 20.10
CA ILE A 560 24.92 -20.83 19.11
C ILE A 560 25.21 -22.17 19.73
N SER A 561 24.22 -23.06 19.68
CA SER A 561 24.41 -24.46 20.06
C SER A 561 24.74 -25.31 18.85
N TYR A 562 25.72 -26.21 18.99
CA TYR A 562 25.97 -27.27 18.03
C TYR A 562 26.07 -28.62 18.77
N ARG A 563 25.94 -29.71 18.01
CA ARG A 563 26.06 -31.07 18.52
C ARG A 563 27.26 -31.72 17.87
N ARG A 564 28.02 -32.48 18.66
CA ARG A 564 29.11 -33.32 18.17
C ARG A 564 28.99 -34.74 18.70
N VAL A 565 29.61 -35.66 17.98
CA VAL A 565 29.73 -37.05 18.40
C VAL A 565 30.57 -37.14 19.69
N LEU A 566 30.23 -38.10 20.57
CA LEU A 566 31.02 -38.36 21.77
C LEU A 566 32.40 -38.89 21.40
N THR A 567 33.43 -38.45 22.13
CA THR A 567 34.74 -39.12 22.08
C THR A 567 34.66 -40.54 22.67
N PRO A 568 35.61 -41.44 22.37
CA PRO A 568 35.61 -42.79 22.96
C PRO A 568 35.55 -42.79 24.50
N GLU A 569 36.24 -41.85 25.15
CA GLU A 569 36.21 -41.69 26.61
C GLU A 569 34.86 -41.19 27.12
N GLU A 570 34.29 -40.15 26.49
CA GLU A 570 32.95 -39.64 26.82
C GLU A 570 31.86 -40.69 26.60
N TYR A 571 32.04 -41.58 25.62
CA TYR A 571 31.13 -42.70 25.40
C TYR A 571 31.18 -43.73 26.54
N LEU A 572 32.35 -43.99 27.12
CA LEU A 572 32.47 -44.82 28.32
C LEU A 572 31.75 -44.17 29.52
N LEU A 573 31.85 -42.84 29.68
CA LEU A 573 31.11 -42.10 30.70
C LEU A 573 29.59 -42.17 30.47
N TYR A 574 29.15 -42.00 29.22
CA TYR A 574 27.76 -42.14 28.82
C TYR A 574 27.20 -43.53 29.17
N ARG A 575 27.96 -44.59 28.86
CA ARG A 575 27.58 -45.97 29.19
C ARG A 575 27.51 -46.21 30.69
N ALA A 576 28.46 -45.66 31.46
CA ALA A 576 28.47 -45.75 32.93
C ALA A 576 27.25 -45.05 33.57
N VAL A 577 26.88 -43.87 33.07
CA VAL A 577 25.71 -43.12 33.54
C VAL A 577 24.39 -43.81 33.20
N ASN A 578 24.27 -44.31 31.97
CA ASN A 578 23.03 -44.91 31.45
C ASN A 578 22.93 -46.42 31.69
N LYS A 579 23.91 -47.02 32.37
CA LYS A 579 24.00 -48.46 32.67
C LYS A 579 23.93 -49.35 31.43
N ILE A 580 24.68 -49.00 30.39
CA ILE A 580 24.74 -49.74 29.13
C ILE A 580 25.96 -50.68 29.13
N ASP A 581 25.73 -51.98 28.95
CA ASP A 581 26.75 -53.03 28.88
C ASP A 581 27.77 -52.96 30.03
N VAL A 582 27.27 -52.80 31.27
CA VAL A 582 28.07 -52.47 32.46
C VAL A 582 29.22 -53.45 32.71
N ASP A 583 29.05 -54.72 32.37
CA ASP A 583 30.06 -55.77 32.58
C ASP A 583 31.35 -55.53 31.80
N THR A 584 31.26 -54.84 30.66
CA THR A 584 32.38 -54.53 29.77
C THR A 584 33.00 -53.15 30.01
N LEU A 585 32.49 -52.40 30.99
CA LEU A 585 33.13 -51.14 31.41
C LEU A 585 34.40 -51.41 32.23
N PRO A 586 35.38 -50.50 32.23
CA PRO A 586 36.47 -50.52 33.19
C PRO A 586 35.94 -50.56 34.64
N ASP A 587 36.56 -51.36 35.51
CA ASP A 587 36.07 -51.59 36.88
C ASP A 587 35.92 -50.29 37.69
N GLU A 588 36.77 -49.31 37.44
CA GLU A 588 36.72 -47.98 38.06
C GLU A 588 35.45 -47.19 37.70
N LEU A 589 34.88 -47.41 36.51
CA LEU A 589 33.66 -46.75 36.04
C LEU A 589 32.38 -47.48 36.49
N LYS A 590 32.46 -48.77 36.85
CA LYS A 590 31.33 -49.55 37.39
C LYS A 590 30.80 -48.96 38.70
N ASN A 591 31.70 -48.40 39.52
CA ASN A 591 31.39 -47.74 40.80
C ASN A 591 31.87 -46.28 40.85
N TYR A 592 31.71 -45.52 39.74
CA TYR A 592 32.20 -44.15 39.63
C TYR A 592 31.81 -43.20 40.80
N ARG A 593 30.70 -43.48 41.51
CA ARG A 593 30.19 -42.68 42.63
C ARG A 593 31.07 -42.72 43.88
N SER A 594 31.92 -43.74 44.04
CA SER A 594 32.83 -43.84 45.18
C SER A 594 34.13 -43.03 44.99
N SER A 595 34.39 -42.55 43.76
CA SER A 595 35.51 -41.65 43.47
C SER A 595 35.02 -40.23 43.24
N ALA A 596 35.54 -39.29 44.04
CA ALA A 596 35.22 -37.87 43.90
C ALA A 596 35.65 -37.31 42.52
N GLU A 597 36.76 -37.82 41.97
CA GLU A 597 37.29 -37.41 40.68
C GLU A 597 36.43 -37.91 39.51
N LEU A 598 36.10 -39.21 39.49
CA LEU A 598 35.23 -39.79 38.46
C LEU A 598 33.80 -39.21 38.53
N SER A 599 33.30 -38.99 39.74
CA SER A 599 32.01 -38.30 39.94
C SER A 599 32.04 -36.86 39.41
N LYS A 600 33.18 -36.16 39.51
CA LYS A 600 33.35 -34.85 38.90
C LYS A 600 33.38 -34.94 37.37
N LYS A 601 34.18 -35.85 36.79
CA LYS A 601 34.24 -36.08 35.33
C LYS A 601 32.87 -36.39 34.73
N ILE A 602 32.04 -37.19 35.41
CA ILE A 602 30.67 -37.47 34.95
C ILE A 602 29.76 -36.24 35.03
N ARG A 603 29.85 -35.43 36.09
CA ARG A 603 29.09 -34.17 36.18
C ARG A 603 29.50 -33.21 35.07
N ASP A 604 30.79 -33.06 34.82
CA ASP A 604 31.35 -32.19 33.78
C ASP A 604 30.96 -32.68 32.38
N PHE A 605 30.87 -34.00 32.17
CA PHE A 605 30.36 -34.61 30.93
C PHE A 605 28.87 -34.35 30.70
N GLN A 606 28.04 -34.42 31.75
CA GLN A 606 26.59 -34.24 31.65
C GLN A 606 26.20 -32.77 31.45
N GLN A 607 27.01 -31.83 31.96
CA GLN A 607 26.76 -30.40 31.81
C GLN A 607 27.07 -29.93 30.39
N ALA A 608 26.31 -28.94 29.93
CA ALA A 608 26.67 -28.25 28.71
C ALA A 608 28.01 -27.52 28.89
N VAL A 609 28.76 -27.34 27.81
CA VAL A 609 30.03 -26.61 27.83
C VAL A 609 29.93 -25.41 26.91
N LEU A 610 30.36 -24.25 27.41
CA LEU A 610 30.59 -23.07 26.59
C LEU A 610 32.02 -23.13 26.04
N VAL A 611 32.11 -23.28 24.73
CA VAL A 611 33.36 -23.35 23.98
C VAL A 611 33.53 -22.03 23.23
N TYR A 612 34.61 -21.29 23.53
CA TYR A 612 34.91 -20.03 22.88
C TYR A 612 36.38 -19.97 22.46
N PRO A 613 36.70 -19.60 21.20
CA PRO A 613 38.06 -19.68 20.67
C PRO A 613 39.12 -18.91 21.48
N GLU A 614 38.71 -17.81 22.11
CA GLU A 614 39.63 -16.96 22.88
C GLU A 614 39.66 -17.32 24.37
N GLY A 615 39.00 -18.41 24.80
CA GLY A 615 39.21 -19.28 25.98
C GLY A 615 39.47 -18.74 27.39
N GLY A 616 39.85 -17.47 27.55
CA GLY A 616 40.30 -16.82 28.78
C GLY A 616 40.10 -15.30 28.79
N ALA A 617 39.65 -14.68 27.70
CA ALA A 617 39.36 -13.23 27.62
C ALA A 617 37.90 -12.83 27.95
N LEU A 618 37.01 -13.80 28.19
CA LEU A 618 35.62 -13.54 28.59
C LEU A 618 35.55 -13.33 30.11
N LEU A 619 35.08 -12.15 30.53
CA LEU A 619 34.75 -11.84 31.92
C LEU A 619 33.79 -12.90 32.49
N GLU A 620 34.03 -13.33 33.73
CA GLU A 620 33.19 -14.36 34.39
C GLU A 620 31.72 -13.94 34.49
N GLU A 621 31.44 -12.65 34.68
CA GLU A 621 30.06 -12.12 34.67
C GLU A 621 29.32 -12.40 33.35
N ILE A 622 30.02 -12.39 32.20
CA ILE A 622 29.44 -12.69 30.90
C ILE A 622 29.17 -14.20 30.79
N LYS A 623 30.09 -15.04 31.29
CA LYS A 623 29.87 -16.49 31.33
C LYS A 623 28.67 -16.85 32.22
N GLU A 624 28.54 -16.19 33.38
CA GLU A 624 27.42 -16.39 34.28
C GLU A 624 26.08 -15.90 33.71
N GLN A 625 26.02 -14.77 33.01
CA GLN A 625 24.76 -14.25 32.47
C GLN A 625 24.32 -14.96 31.19
N VAL A 626 25.25 -15.27 30.28
CA VAL A 626 24.92 -15.82 28.96
C VAL A 626 24.73 -17.33 29.01
N ALA A 627 25.54 -18.05 29.79
CA ALA A 627 25.62 -19.51 29.69
C ALA A 627 24.93 -20.25 30.85
N ARG A 628 24.79 -19.65 32.04
CA ARG A 628 24.21 -20.33 33.23
C ARG A 628 22.84 -20.99 33.02
N PRO A 629 21.87 -20.41 32.29
CA PRO A 629 20.59 -21.09 32.02
C PRO A 629 20.72 -22.37 31.19
N TYR A 630 21.80 -22.48 30.40
CA TYR A 630 22.04 -23.56 29.45
C TYR A 630 23.03 -24.61 29.98
N LEU A 631 24.04 -24.19 30.76
CA LEU A 631 25.08 -25.04 31.35
C LEU A 631 24.56 -25.96 32.47
N GLN A 632 23.42 -25.64 33.09
CA GLN A 632 22.83 -26.43 34.19
C GLN A 632 22.01 -27.65 33.75
N ARG A 633 21.79 -27.85 32.44
CA ARG A 633 21.00 -28.98 31.92
C ARG A 633 21.87 -30.17 31.54
N ILE A 634 21.33 -31.38 31.73
CA ILE A 634 21.93 -32.61 31.16
C ILE A 634 21.77 -32.53 29.63
N GLN A 635 22.88 -32.50 28.89
CA GLN A 635 22.88 -32.30 27.44
C GLN A 635 23.41 -33.52 26.68
N HIS A 636 22.63 -34.60 26.71
CA HIS A 636 22.80 -35.71 25.78
C HIS A 636 21.59 -35.73 24.84
N ASP A 637 21.86 -35.53 23.56
CA ASP A 637 20.86 -35.68 22.51
C ASP A 637 21.08 -37.01 21.80
N MET A 638 20.02 -37.54 21.18
CA MET A 638 20.13 -38.68 20.29
C MET A 638 19.92 -38.20 18.86
N GLU A 639 20.87 -38.50 17.97
CA GLU A 639 20.70 -38.31 16.54
C GLU A 639 20.18 -39.60 15.92
N HIS A 640 19.13 -39.50 15.12
CA HIS A 640 18.43 -40.66 14.57
C HIS A 640 18.64 -40.83 13.06
N GLU A 641 19.24 -39.83 12.40
CA GLU A 641 19.44 -39.81 10.95
C GLU A 641 20.90 -39.49 10.62
N ASP A 642 21.60 -40.45 10.00
CA ASP A 642 22.97 -40.26 9.52
C ASP A 642 22.95 -39.78 8.06
N PHE A 643 23.46 -38.57 7.81
CA PHE A 643 23.58 -38.01 6.47
C PHE A 643 24.99 -38.22 5.93
N LEU A 644 25.16 -39.17 5.00
CA LEU A 644 26.44 -39.46 4.36
C LEU A 644 26.45 -38.99 2.91
N ARG A 645 27.58 -38.45 2.45
CA ARG A 645 27.80 -38.26 1.01
C ARG A 645 28.30 -39.56 0.42
N ASN A 646 27.64 -40.04 -0.63
CA ASN A 646 28.17 -41.15 -1.41
C ASN A 646 29.38 -40.69 -2.23
N ASN A 647 30.06 -41.64 -2.89
CA ASN A 647 31.26 -41.39 -3.69
C ASN A 647 31.05 -40.42 -4.87
N HIS A 648 29.81 -40.00 -5.15
CA HIS A 648 29.44 -39.01 -6.17
C HIS A 648 29.01 -37.67 -5.55
N GLY A 649 29.21 -37.48 -4.25
CA GLY A 649 28.86 -36.26 -3.53
C GLY A 649 27.37 -36.07 -3.24
N LYS A 650 26.50 -37.05 -3.56
CA LYS A 650 25.07 -36.98 -3.24
C LYS A 650 24.82 -37.42 -1.80
N MET A 651 24.01 -36.64 -1.09
CA MET A 651 23.58 -36.93 0.27
C MET A 651 22.63 -38.13 0.29
N GLN A 652 22.88 -39.08 1.19
CA GLN A 652 22.05 -40.25 1.45
C GLN A 652 21.80 -40.35 2.96
N ILE A 653 20.56 -40.67 3.32
CA ILE A 653 20.18 -40.98 4.70
C ILE A 653 20.47 -42.46 4.92
N LYS A 654 21.30 -42.76 5.92
CA LYS A 654 21.54 -44.13 6.38
C LYS A 654 20.65 -44.36 7.61
N ASN A 655 19.87 -45.45 7.61
CA ASN A 655 19.16 -45.87 8.82
C ASN A 655 20.17 -46.45 9.81
N ALA A 656 20.64 -45.61 10.73
CA ALA A 656 21.56 -45.98 11.80
C ALA A 656 20.83 -46.07 13.14
N LYS A 657 21.40 -46.86 14.07
CA LYS A 657 20.97 -46.87 15.48
C LYS A 657 21.20 -45.47 16.06
N ALA A 658 20.31 -45.03 16.94
CA ALA A 658 20.38 -43.72 17.58
C ALA A 658 21.77 -43.46 18.19
N ILE A 659 22.41 -42.36 17.80
CA ILE A 659 23.78 -42.01 18.20
C ILE A 659 23.73 -40.96 19.31
N PRO A 660 24.36 -41.20 20.48
CA PRO A 660 24.44 -40.18 21.51
C PRO A 660 25.39 -39.06 21.07
N MET A 661 24.93 -37.83 21.23
CA MET A 661 25.65 -36.60 20.88
C MET A 661 25.79 -35.71 22.11
N LYS A 662 26.90 -34.97 22.19
CA LYS A 662 27.09 -33.91 23.17
C LYS A 662 26.68 -32.58 22.57
N ARG A 663 25.87 -31.79 23.27
CA ARG A 663 25.57 -30.41 22.89
C ARG A 663 26.58 -29.46 23.52
N GLU A 664 27.16 -28.61 22.69
CA GLU A 664 28.08 -27.54 23.09
C GLU A 664 27.54 -26.19 22.61
N PHE A 665 27.98 -25.13 23.27
CA PHE A 665 27.58 -23.76 22.96
C PHE A 665 28.79 -22.93 22.60
N SER A 666 28.65 -22.01 21.65
CA SER A 666 29.66 -21.00 21.31
C SER A 666 29.04 -19.62 21.19
N LEU A 667 29.83 -18.59 21.49
CA LEU A 667 29.44 -17.20 21.22
C LEU A 667 29.96 -16.73 19.87
N TRP A 668 29.10 -16.06 19.10
CA TRP A 668 29.50 -15.19 18.01
C TRP A 668 29.27 -13.75 18.45
N LEU A 669 30.34 -13.01 18.70
CA LEU A 669 30.28 -11.61 19.12
C LEU A 669 30.57 -10.70 17.93
N PHE A 670 29.69 -9.71 17.74
CA PHE A 670 29.89 -8.67 16.76
C PHE A 670 30.77 -7.55 17.32
N ASP A 671 31.52 -6.88 16.45
CA ASP A 671 32.22 -5.66 16.82
C ASP A 671 31.26 -4.47 17.00
N GLU A 672 31.82 -3.29 17.29
CA GLU A 672 31.05 -2.06 17.48
C GLU A 672 30.19 -1.67 16.26
N ASN A 673 30.60 -2.11 15.06
CA ASN A 673 29.94 -1.89 13.78
C ASN A 673 28.97 -3.01 13.39
N GLY A 674 28.81 -4.05 14.23
CA GLY A 674 27.91 -5.17 13.97
C GLY A 674 28.50 -6.28 13.07
N VAL A 675 29.82 -6.35 12.89
CA VAL A 675 30.49 -7.33 12.01
C VAL A 675 31.08 -8.49 12.83
N LEU A 676 30.84 -9.73 12.37
CA LEU A 676 31.53 -10.92 12.89
C LEU A 676 32.77 -11.20 12.05
N LEU A 677 33.94 -10.91 12.61
CA LEU A 677 35.22 -11.16 11.93
C LEU A 677 35.45 -12.67 11.73
N LYS A 678 36.09 -13.04 10.62
CA LYS A 678 36.44 -14.44 10.30
C LYS A 678 37.22 -15.09 11.45
N SER A 679 38.16 -14.36 12.06
CA SER A 679 38.96 -14.81 13.21
C SER A 679 38.11 -15.12 14.46
N LYS A 680 36.95 -14.49 14.59
CA LYS A 680 36.01 -14.66 15.71
C LYS A 680 34.88 -15.64 15.40
N ASN A 681 34.86 -16.21 14.19
CA ASN A 681 33.90 -17.22 13.77
C ASN A 681 34.53 -18.61 13.86
N ILE A 682 34.01 -19.43 14.78
CA ILE A 682 34.52 -20.78 15.08
C ILE A 682 34.60 -21.72 13.87
N LEU A 683 33.74 -21.51 12.87
CA LEU A 683 33.68 -22.34 11.66
C LEU A 683 34.73 -21.94 10.63
N LEU A 684 35.21 -20.70 10.69
CA LEU A 684 36.08 -20.12 9.66
C LEU A 684 37.49 -19.81 10.17
N ASN A 685 37.69 -19.76 11.49
CA ASN A 685 38.99 -19.55 12.12
C ASN A 685 39.76 -20.86 12.37
N GLY A 686 39.22 -22.01 11.95
CA GLY A 686 39.85 -23.32 12.11
C GLY A 686 39.70 -23.91 13.52
N PHE A 687 38.88 -23.31 14.38
CA PHE A 687 38.64 -23.81 15.73
C PHE A 687 37.75 -25.06 15.74
N LEU A 688 36.75 -25.12 14.86
CA LEU A 688 36.02 -26.35 14.57
C LEU A 688 36.49 -26.90 13.21
N ASP A 689 37.17 -28.04 13.23
CA ASP A 689 37.54 -28.75 12.01
C ASP A 689 36.39 -29.67 11.59
N MET A 690 35.67 -29.26 10.55
CA MET A 690 34.54 -30.03 10.00
C MET A 690 34.99 -31.28 9.22
N GLU A 691 36.29 -31.40 8.91
CA GLU A 691 36.90 -32.53 8.21
C GLU A 691 37.60 -33.49 9.19
N GLU A 692 37.67 -33.15 10.49
CA GLU A 692 38.23 -34.02 11.51
C GLU A 692 37.44 -35.33 11.59
N LYS A 693 38.13 -36.43 11.32
CA LYS A 693 37.55 -37.77 11.43
C LYS A 693 37.47 -38.16 12.90
N VAL A 694 36.32 -37.98 13.51
CA VAL A 694 36.04 -38.49 14.85
C VAL A 694 35.65 -39.98 14.74
N PRO A 695 36.36 -40.90 15.42
CA PRO A 695 36.01 -42.32 15.42
C PRO A 695 34.58 -42.51 15.92
N HIS A 696 33.83 -43.41 15.28
CA HIS A 696 32.45 -43.68 15.67
C HIS A 696 32.43 -44.25 17.11
N PRO A 697 31.67 -43.66 18.06
CA PRO A 697 31.78 -43.99 19.48
C PRO A 697 31.32 -45.41 19.79
N VAL A 698 30.38 -45.94 19.00
CA VAL A 698 29.87 -47.33 19.12
C VAL A 698 30.72 -48.36 18.35
N THR A 699 31.18 -48.06 17.13
CA THR A 699 31.85 -49.05 16.25
C THR A 699 33.38 -48.89 16.21
N GLY A 700 33.93 -47.81 16.75
CA GLY A 700 35.36 -47.49 16.77
C GLY A 700 35.99 -47.15 15.41
N SER A 701 35.17 -47.07 14.35
CA SER A 701 35.58 -46.87 12.94
C SER A 701 35.72 -45.42 12.54
#